data_AF-A0A0K1EG70-F1
#
_entry.id   AF-A0A0K1EG70-F1
#
_cell.length_a   1.000
_cell.length_b   1.000
_cell.length_c   1.000
_cell.angle_alpha   90.00
_cell.angle_beta   90.00
_cell.angle_gamma   90.00
#
_symmetry.space_group_name_H-M   'P 1'
#
loop_
_entity.id
_entity.type
_entity.pdbx_description
1 polymer ?
#
loop_
_entity_poly.entity_id
_entity_poly.type
_entity_poly.pdbx_seq_one_letter_code
_entity_poly.pdbx_strand_id
1 'polypeptide(L)'
;MPRGRRLHSYLGALGLATLAATGAVAGSGCSSGESEEACVSDEMFFAEQTWAQVLTASCIGCHNPQGLAGNTSLVLKNSSEAGFLSTNMDIFRHVATLEQGGESLALLKPTEKVSHGGGKVIEEGSREYEILAEMVQRYKEPSACETHTTAFFHGVQLASAPDTLRMAALELLGRLPTPEEEEAVEEGGMGALDVLLDQYMHDEMFYTRLKEIYGDIFHTDRYLNGEDAVNLLSSEEYNPRWYEDVAYQPDLIEKYGATSWNDLINKLRRFTVQGVAREPLELIAHVVRENRPFTEVVTADYMMVNPFSARSWGLAPTFENDADPAEFVEVKRDGYPHSGVLSSPMWLARHPTSATNLNRHRARMVYQVFLGTDVLKLAERRIDTSAVTDFNPTLNNPNCTVCHNNIDPVAGWFQKFGDLGAYRVDRNWPETLIPPGFNRDNMPYGEFAEANVWGAGRLAKDPRFALSQIYNVLTGLTGQKPLLSPMSGEENFSDKFRAYLAQYYMFNQFAEEFEASNYDIRVVFKSIIKSPYFRARNYGGDLSGARQFELLQLASSRFLTPEALHRKIWAVSGYPWREGRFGTDYLLSGNRYKLLYGGVDHFDVLQRIGEPNGIMANVSDRMANEMSCRAVPRDFSIPQEERLLFPYVDVTFEPKDRNGFDVEPAIEAIKKNIQYLHKRVLGEVLDLSHPEIERTYQLFLGTWQEGTAGMAKPEGDPDRIPRDLPGQCHVRDEFWSAKPLPEAMHVAGDETYTVRAWMSVMTYLLSDYRFLYQ
;
A
#
# COMPACT_ATOMS: atom_id res chain seq x y z
N MET A 1 9.26 -13.44 -49.81
CA MET A 1 9.76 -13.97 -51.10
C MET A 1 10.84 -13.03 -51.62
N PRO A 2 11.91 -13.47 -52.33
CA PRO A 2 12.30 -14.85 -52.66
C PRO A 2 13.65 -15.28 -52.01
N ARG A 3 13.77 -16.55 -51.58
CA ARG A 3 14.64 -17.64 -52.13
C ARG A 3 16.15 -17.36 -52.01
N GLY A 4 17.01 -18.18 -51.41
CA GLY A 4 16.92 -19.56 -50.90
C GLY A 4 18.27 -20.28 -51.12
N ARG A 5 18.49 -21.39 -50.39
CA ARG A 5 19.44 -22.52 -50.68
C ARG A 5 20.95 -22.21 -50.54
N ARG A 6 21.85 -23.10 -50.11
CA ARG A 6 21.86 -24.52 -49.69
C ARG A 6 23.27 -24.84 -49.13
N LEU A 7 23.34 -25.77 -48.18
CA LEU A 7 24.32 -26.85 -47.95
C LEU A 7 25.80 -26.66 -48.38
N HIS A 8 26.74 -27.08 -47.52
CA HIS A 8 27.46 -28.37 -47.65
C HIS A 8 28.25 -28.71 -46.37
N SER A 9 28.05 -29.96 -45.95
CA SER A 9 28.72 -30.74 -44.91
C SER A 9 29.87 -31.57 -45.50
N TYR A 10 30.99 -31.73 -44.80
CA TYR A 10 31.87 -32.94 -44.74
C TYR A 10 32.83 -32.75 -43.54
N LEU A 11 32.75 -33.53 -42.44
CA LEU A 11 33.17 -34.92 -42.16
C LEU A 11 34.68 -35.14 -41.94
N GLY A 12 35.02 -35.45 -40.68
CA GLY A 12 36.07 -36.40 -40.25
C GLY A 12 37.38 -35.79 -39.74
N ALA A 13 38.05 -36.28 -38.69
CA ALA A 13 37.80 -37.34 -37.72
C ALA A 13 38.95 -37.34 -36.67
N LEU A 14 38.69 -37.93 -35.49
CA LEU A 14 39.63 -38.47 -34.48
C LEU A 14 40.46 -37.45 -33.66
N GLY A 15 40.55 -37.49 -32.33
CA GLY A 15 40.01 -38.40 -31.32
C GLY A 15 40.81 -38.25 -30.02
N LEU A 16 40.17 -38.38 -28.85
CA LEU A 16 40.66 -39.14 -27.69
C LEU A 16 39.66 -39.02 -26.53
N ALA A 17 39.36 -40.18 -25.97
CA ALA A 17 38.35 -40.44 -24.96
C ALA A 17 38.98 -40.69 -23.59
N THR A 18 38.25 -40.35 -22.52
CA THR A 18 38.27 -41.02 -21.20
C THR A 18 36.95 -40.66 -20.50
N LEU A 19 35.97 -41.58 -20.43
CA LEU A 19 35.69 -42.56 -19.37
C LEU A 19 34.99 -41.97 -18.12
N ALA A 20 33.68 -42.20 -18.01
CA ALA A 20 32.96 -42.38 -16.74
C ALA A 20 31.71 -43.24 -16.99
N ALA A 21 31.40 -44.10 -16.01
CA ALA A 21 30.78 -45.40 -16.18
C ALA A 21 29.25 -45.41 -16.33
N THR A 22 28.78 -46.38 -17.11
CA THR A 22 27.39 -46.84 -17.23
C THR A 22 27.08 -47.90 -16.17
N GLY A 23 25.92 -47.76 -15.52
CA GLY A 23 25.18 -48.85 -14.90
C GLY A 23 23.76 -48.83 -15.47
N ALA A 24 23.46 -49.75 -16.39
CA ALA A 24 22.16 -49.91 -17.02
C ALA A 24 21.39 -51.04 -16.35
N VAL A 25 20.08 -50.86 -16.12
CA VAL A 25 19.11 -51.97 -16.10
C VAL A 25 17.81 -51.54 -16.78
N ALA A 26 17.60 -52.13 -17.96
CA ALA A 26 16.36 -52.57 -18.61
C ALA A 26 15.11 -51.66 -18.60
N GLY A 27 14.76 -51.17 -19.80
CA GLY A 27 13.41 -50.84 -20.17
C GLY A 27 12.63 -52.07 -20.67
N SER A 28 11.39 -52.16 -20.21
CA SER A 28 10.26 -52.94 -20.75
C SER A 28 9.05 -52.43 -19.99
N GLY A 29 7.93 -51.98 -20.53
CA GLY A 29 7.44 -51.74 -21.88
C GLY A 29 6.13 -50.96 -21.68
N CYS A 30 5.58 -50.37 -22.74
CA CYS A 30 4.34 -49.62 -22.67
C CYS A 30 3.19 -50.43 -22.06
N SER A 31 2.57 -49.91 -20.99
CA SER A 31 1.15 -50.13 -20.70
C SER A 31 0.51 -48.77 -20.46
N SER A 32 -0.56 -48.52 -21.20
CA SER A 32 -1.57 -47.49 -20.94
C SER A 32 -1.82 -47.31 -19.44
N GLY A 33 -1.52 -46.13 -18.92
CA GLY A 33 -1.91 -45.68 -17.59
C GLY A 33 -2.69 -44.39 -17.74
N GLU A 34 -3.89 -44.38 -17.18
CA GLU A 34 -4.80 -43.24 -17.09
C GLU A 34 -4.07 -41.98 -16.63
N SER A 35 -4.55 -40.81 -17.06
CA SER A 35 -4.18 -39.54 -16.45
C SER A 35 -4.29 -39.68 -14.92
N GLU A 36 -3.18 -39.57 -14.20
CA GLU A 36 -3.22 -39.35 -12.75
C GLU A 36 -4.13 -38.14 -12.52
N GLU A 37 -5.33 -38.38 -11.96
CA GLU A 37 -6.19 -37.29 -11.50
C GLU A 37 -5.35 -36.46 -10.52
N ALA A 38 -5.16 -35.18 -10.85
CA ALA A 38 -4.43 -34.27 -9.97
C ALA A 38 -5.09 -34.30 -8.59
N CYS A 39 -4.32 -34.59 -7.54
CA CYS A 39 -4.78 -34.58 -6.15
C CYS A 39 -5.34 -33.17 -5.82
N VAL A 40 -6.64 -33.04 -5.55
CA VAL A 40 -7.30 -31.77 -5.20
C VAL A 40 -7.61 -31.75 -3.71
N SER A 41 -7.11 -30.73 -3.00
CA SER A 41 -7.43 -30.52 -1.57
C SER A 41 -8.90 -30.23 -1.35
N ASP A 42 -9.39 -30.47 -0.13
CA ASP A 42 -10.79 -30.24 0.19
C ASP A 42 -11.15 -28.76 0.15
N GLU A 43 -10.23 -27.87 0.49
CA GLU A 43 -10.43 -26.43 0.36
C GLU A 43 -10.54 -26.00 -1.10
N MET A 44 -9.69 -26.54 -1.99
CA MET A 44 -9.76 -26.23 -3.42
C MET A 44 -11.03 -26.81 -4.06
N PHE A 45 -11.40 -28.04 -3.71
CA PHE A 45 -12.65 -28.64 -4.18
C PHE A 45 -13.86 -27.84 -3.69
N PHE A 46 -13.87 -27.45 -2.42
CA PHE A 46 -14.92 -26.58 -1.88
C PHE A 46 -14.98 -25.26 -2.65
N ALA A 47 -13.86 -24.62 -2.92
CA ALA A 47 -13.82 -23.35 -3.62
C ALA A 47 -14.33 -23.45 -5.08
N GLU A 48 -13.76 -24.35 -5.86
CA GLU A 48 -13.96 -24.43 -7.31
C GLU A 48 -15.23 -25.18 -7.72
N GLN A 49 -15.61 -26.19 -6.94
CA GLN A 49 -16.76 -27.03 -7.26
C GLN A 49 -17.93 -26.61 -6.37
N THR A 50 -17.82 -26.79 -5.06
CA THR A 50 -18.97 -26.61 -4.15
C THR A 50 -19.45 -25.16 -4.10
N TRP A 51 -18.55 -24.20 -3.89
CA TRP A 51 -18.87 -22.79 -3.75
C TRP A 51 -19.23 -22.14 -5.08
N ALA A 52 -18.32 -22.20 -6.05
CA ALA A 52 -18.45 -21.49 -7.33
C ALA A 52 -19.61 -22.01 -8.19
N GLN A 53 -19.84 -23.33 -8.21
CA GLN A 53 -20.82 -23.94 -9.11
C GLN A 53 -22.18 -24.22 -8.44
N VAL A 54 -22.21 -24.45 -7.12
CA VAL A 54 -23.46 -24.84 -6.42
C VAL A 54 -23.92 -23.78 -5.44
N LEU A 55 -23.14 -23.49 -4.39
CA LEU A 55 -23.62 -22.63 -3.30
C LEU A 55 -23.89 -21.19 -3.77
N THR A 56 -23.02 -20.64 -4.61
CA THR A 56 -23.20 -19.29 -5.17
C THR A 56 -24.37 -19.23 -6.16
N ALA A 57 -24.57 -20.29 -6.96
CA ALA A 57 -25.58 -20.31 -8.01
C ALA A 57 -26.99 -20.57 -7.48
N SER A 58 -27.13 -21.46 -6.50
CA SER A 58 -28.42 -22.04 -6.13
C SER A 58 -28.82 -21.82 -4.66
N CYS A 59 -27.86 -21.54 -3.76
CA CYS A 59 -28.14 -21.53 -2.32
C CYS A 59 -28.08 -20.11 -1.72
N ILE A 60 -27.04 -19.33 -2.02
CA ILE A 60 -26.75 -18.05 -1.34
C ILE A 60 -27.88 -17.04 -1.47
N GLY A 61 -28.68 -17.09 -2.55
CA GLY A 61 -29.81 -16.18 -2.74
C GLY A 61 -30.84 -16.24 -1.61
N CYS A 62 -31.04 -17.42 -1.00
CA CYS A 62 -31.90 -17.60 0.17
C CYS A 62 -31.12 -17.79 1.48
N HIS A 63 -29.96 -18.43 1.41
CA HIS A 63 -29.09 -18.77 2.53
C HIS A 63 -28.02 -17.72 2.77
N ASN A 64 -28.45 -16.50 3.04
CA ASN A 64 -27.58 -15.40 3.47
C ASN A 64 -28.25 -14.71 4.67
N PRO A 65 -27.55 -13.79 5.38
CA PRO A 65 -28.10 -13.26 6.61
C PRO A 65 -29.42 -12.50 6.46
N GLN A 66 -29.78 -12.13 5.23
CA GLN A 66 -30.95 -11.36 4.84
C GLN A 66 -31.99 -12.17 4.04
N GLY A 67 -31.63 -13.37 3.60
CA GLY A 67 -32.46 -14.21 2.76
C GLY A 67 -33.55 -14.92 3.55
N LEU A 68 -34.51 -15.52 2.83
CA LEU A 68 -35.63 -16.26 3.43
C LEU A 68 -35.17 -17.39 4.38
N ALA A 69 -33.96 -17.93 4.17
CA ALA A 69 -33.37 -18.96 4.99
C ALA A 69 -32.32 -18.41 5.98
N GLY A 70 -32.32 -17.11 6.27
CA GLY A 70 -31.34 -16.44 7.14
C GLY A 70 -31.36 -16.89 8.60
N ASN A 71 -32.38 -17.65 9.03
CA ASN A 71 -32.50 -18.24 10.38
C ASN A 71 -32.19 -19.75 10.40
N THR A 72 -31.67 -20.30 9.30
CA THR A 72 -31.28 -21.71 9.23
C THR A 72 -29.84 -21.91 9.70
N SER A 73 -29.38 -23.16 9.79
CA SER A 73 -27.96 -23.47 10.06
C SER A 73 -27.05 -23.18 8.86
N LEU A 74 -27.59 -22.99 7.66
CA LEU A 74 -26.85 -22.63 6.45
C LEU A 74 -27.06 -21.13 6.18
N VAL A 75 -26.15 -20.27 6.64
CA VAL A 75 -26.21 -18.82 6.42
C VAL A 75 -24.87 -18.35 5.87
N LEU A 76 -24.76 -18.37 4.54
CA LEU A 76 -23.53 -18.08 3.81
C LEU A 76 -23.22 -16.57 3.81
N LYS A 77 -21.94 -16.26 3.89
CA LYS A 77 -21.34 -14.93 3.75
C LYS A 77 -21.19 -14.54 2.29
N ASN A 78 -21.37 -13.26 2.00
CA ASN A 78 -21.22 -12.73 0.63
C ASN A 78 -19.73 -12.71 0.23
N SER A 79 -19.44 -12.86 -1.07
CA SER A 79 -18.07 -12.80 -1.59
C SER A 79 -17.36 -11.45 -1.39
N SER A 80 -18.11 -10.41 -1.04
CA SER A 80 -17.62 -9.08 -0.69
C SER A 80 -17.18 -8.95 0.78
N GLU A 81 -17.39 -9.97 1.61
CA GLU A 81 -16.91 -10.02 3.00
C GLU A 81 -15.51 -10.65 3.04
N ALA A 82 -14.58 -10.08 3.80
CA ALA A 82 -13.28 -10.69 4.02
C ALA A 82 -13.44 -12.08 4.68
N GLY A 83 -12.63 -13.05 4.25
CA GLY A 83 -12.64 -14.39 4.85
C GLY A 83 -13.91 -15.22 4.56
N PHE A 84 -14.78 -14.80 3.61
CA PHE A 84 -16.06 -15.47 3.39
C PHE A 84 -15.92 -16.95 3.03
N LEU A 85 -14.88 -17.34 2.28
CA LEU A 85 -14.78 -18.68 1.71
C LEU A 85 -14.53 -19.75 2.77
N SER A 86 -13.57 -19.55 3.67
CA SER A 86 -13.31 -20.41 4.84
C SER A 86 -14.50 -20.45 5.77
N THR A 87 -15.09 -19.28 6.05
CA THR A 87 -16.31 -19.19 6.86
C THR A 87 -17.45 -20.01 6.25
N ASN A 88 -17.65 -19.93 4.93
CA ASN A 88 -18.68 -20.68 4.23
C ASN A 88 -18.39 -22.16 4.15
N MET A 89 -17.11 -22.54 4.07
CA MET A 89 -16.68 -23.94 4.16
C MET A 89 -17.06 -24.52 5.53
N ASP A 90 -16.77 -23.82 6.62
CA ASP A 90 -17.12 -24.26 7.98
C ASP A 90 -18.64 -24.35 8.20
N ILE A 91 -19.37 -23.35 7.72
CA ILE A 91 -20.85 -23.34 7.77
C ILE A 91 -21.42 -24.52 6.98
N PHE A 92 -20.91 -24.76 5.78
CA PHE A 92 -21.35 -25.87 4.94
C PHE A 92 -20.96 -27.22 5.57
N ARG A 93 -19.75 -27.34 6.12
CA ARG A 93 -19.28 -28.52 6.86
C ARG A 93 -20.21 -28.85 8.02
N HIS A 94 -20.59 -27.85 8.82
CA HIS A 94 -21.54 -28.06 9.90
C HIS A 94 -22.85 -28.67 9.38
N VAL A 95 -23.44 -28.10 8.35
CA VAL A 95 -24.71 -28.60 7.76
C VAL A 95 -24.53 -29.99 7.12
N ALA A 96 -23.40 -30.23 6.47
CA ALA A 96 -23.05 -31.51 5.86
C ALA A 96 -22.92 -32.64 6.88
N THR A 97 -22.50 -32.34 8.11
CA THR A 97 -22.40 -33.33 9.20
C THR A 97 -23.72 -33.62 9.92
N LEU A 98 -24.77 -32.82 9.67
CA LEU A 98 -26.09 -33.11 10.19
C LEU A 98 -26.73 -34.20 9.33
N GLU A 99 -27.13 -35.32 9.94
CA GLU A 99 -27.70 -36.47 9.22
C GLU A 99 -29.15 -36.74 9.64
N GLN A 100 -29.94 -37.26 8.70
CA GLN A 100 -31.25 -37.84 8.98
C GLN A 100 -31.34 -39.17 8.25
N GLY A 101 -31.52 -40.27 9.00
CA GLY A 101 -31.52 -41.61 8.41
C GLY A 101 -30.16 -42.06 7.84
N GLY A 102 -29.05 -41.46 8.30
CA GLY A 102 -27.69 -41.76 7.83
C GLY A 102 -27.28 -41.04 6.53
N GLU A 103 -28.15 -40.20 5.97
CA GLU A 103 -27.86 -39.35 4.82
C GLU A 103 -27.77 -37.88 5.28
N SER A 104 -26.84 -37.13 4.68
CA SER A 104 -26.58 -35.74 5.05
C SER A 104 -27.75 -34.82 4.71
N LEU A 105 -28.08 -33.90 5.62
CA LEU A 105 -29.07 -32.85 5.37
C LEU A 105 -28.67 -31.93 4.21
N ALA A 106 -27.38 -31.79 3.91
CA ALA A 106 -26.89 -31.06 2.75
C ALA A 106 -27.31 -31.70 1.40
N LEU A 107 -27.68 -32.98 1.40
CA LEU A 107 -28.18 -33.70 0.22
C LEU A 107 -29.70 -33.87 0.25
N LEU A 108 -30.26 -34.19 1.42
CA LEU A 108 -31.68 -34.49 1.59
C LEU A 108 -32.59 -33.27 1.40
N LYS A 109 -32.17 -32.10 1.90
CA LYS A 109 -33.00 -30.88 1.85
C LYS A 109 -33.09 -30.31 0.44
N PRO A 110 -31.98 -30.03 -0.28
CA PRO A 110 -32.06 -29.40 -1.60
C PRO A 110 -32.81 -30.25 -2.65
N THR A 111 -32.84 -31.57 -2.48
CA THR A 111 -33.56 -32.53 -3.35
C THR A 111 -35.01 -32.77 -2.93
N GLU A 112 -35.49 -32.12 -1.86
CA GLU A 112 -36.83 -32.28 -1.27
C GLU A 112 -37.15 -33.71 -0.77
N LYS A 113 -36.14 -34.56 -0.53
CA LYS A 113 -36.33 -35.83 0.19
C LYS A 113 -36.78 -35.62 1.64
N VAL A 114 -36.41 -34.47 2.21
CA VAL A 114 -36.98 -33.94 3.46
C VAL A 114 -37.41 -32.48 3.25
N SER A 115 -38.28 -31.97 4.13
CA SER A 115 -38.81 -30.61 3.99
C SER A 115 -37.69 -29.56 4.02
N HIS A 116 -37.57 -28.80 2.93
CA HIS A 116 -36.63 -27.70 2.77
C HIS A 116 -37.23 -26.32 3.08
N GLY A 117 -38.57 -26.20 3.02
CA GLY A 117 -39.29 -24.93 3.17
C GLY A 117 -39.27 -24.05 1.92
N GLY A 118 -38.16 -24.04 1.15
CA GLY A 118 -38.05 -23.38 -0.16
C GLY A 118 -38.44 -24.24 -1.36
N GLY A 119 -38.91 -25.47 -1.13
CA GLY A 119 -39.14 -26.47 -2.16
C GLY A 119 -37.85 -27.09 -2.71
N LYS A 120 -37.98 -27.86 -3.79
CA LYS A 120 -36.87 -28.49 -4.52
C LYS A 120 -35.99 -27.45 -5.22
N VAL A 121 -34.68 -27.52 -4.99
CA VAL A 121 -33.70 -26.59 -5.56
C VAL A 121 -32.79 -27.26 -6.59
N ILE A 122 -32.42 -28.52 -6.35
CA ILE A 122 -31.60 -29.33 -7.27
C ILE A 122 -32.22 -30.72 -7.49
N GLU A 123 -31.81 -31.37 -8.56
CA GLU A 123 -32.25 -32.72 -8.93
C GLU A 123 -31.28 -33.78 -8.40
N GLU A 124 -31.79 -34.92 -7.94
CA GLU A 124 -30.93 -36.05 -7.57
C GLU A 124 -30.22 -36.60 -8.81
N GLY A 125 -28.92 -36.84 -8.72
CA GLY A 125 -28.09 -37.25 -9.85
C GLY A 125 -27.75 -36.12 -10.84
N SER A 126 -28.08 -34.86 -10.53
CA SER A 126 -27.55 -33.71 -11.28
C SER A 126 -26.07 -33.49 -10.95
N ARG A 127 -25.38 -32.68 -11.77
CA ARG A 127 -23.97 -32.33 -11.52
C ARG A 127 -23.80 -31.62 -10.17
N GLU A 128 -24.73 -30.75 -9.81
CA GLU A 128 -24.75 -30.05 -8.53
C GLU A 128 -24.91 -31.02 -7.36
N TYR A 129 -25.77 -32.03 -7.50
CA TYR A 129 -25.93 -33.09 -6.49
C TYR A 129 -24.65 -33.91 -6.31
N GLU A 130 -24.00 -34.32 -7.41
CA GLU A 130 -22.73 -35.05 -7.37
C GLU A 130 -21.64 -34.26 -6.67
N ILE A 131 -21.52 -32.95 -6.97
CA ILE A 131 -20.56 -32.06 -6.30
C ILE A 131 -20.81 -31.99 -4.79
N LEU A 132 -22.08 -31.83 -4.36
CA LEU A 132 -22.41 -31.81 -2.93
C LEU A 132 -22.14 -33.17 -2.27
N ALA A 133 -22.45 -34.27 -2.96
CA ALA A 133 -22.24 -35.62 -2.44
C ALA A 133 -20.75 -35.93 -2.27
N GLU A 134 -19.91 -35.53 -3.23
CA GLU A 134 -18.46 -35.63 -3.12
C GLU A 134 -17.94 -34.78 -1.96
N MET A 135 -18.39 -33.54 -1.80
CA MET A 135 -17.96 -32.70 -0.68
C MET A 135 -18.37 -33.27 0.68
N VAL A 136 -19.58 -33.83 0.78
CA VAL A 136 -20.05 -34.53 2.00
C VAL A 136 -19.15 -35.74 2.29
N GLN A 137 -18.76 -36.50 1.27
CA GLN A 137 -17.85 -37.62 1.43
C GLN A 137 -16.45 -37.17 1.86
N ARG A 138 -15.91 -36.10 1.26
CA ARG A 138 -14.64 -35.49 1.65
C ARG A 138 -14.63 -35.05 3.12
N TYR A 139 -15.74 -34.57 3.66
CA TYR A 139 -15.80 -34.27 5.10
C TYR A 139 -15.79 -35.51 6.01
N LYS A 140 -16.23 -36.67 5.51
CA LYS A 140 -16.16 -37.95 6.23
C LYS A 140 -14.77 -38.58 6.10
N GLU A 141 -14.20 -38.50 4.91
CA GLU A 141 -12.89 -39.04 4.53
C GLU A 141 -12.09 -37.92 3.87
N PRO A 142 -11.40 -37.08 4.68
CA PRO A 142 -10.63 -35.95 4.17
C PRO A 142 -9.57 -36.38 3.17
N SER A 143 -9.38 -35.57 2.13
CA SER A 143 -8.29 -35.79 1.19
C SER A 143 -6.94 -35.64 1.91
N ALA A 144 -5.94 -36.40 1.46
CA ALA A 144 -4.56 -36.24 1.92
C ALA A 144 -3.81 -35.14 1.11
N CYS A 145 -4.50 -34.42 0.23
CA CYS A 145 -3.90 -33.44 -0.67
C CYS A 145 -3.73 -32.10 0.06
N GLU A 146 -2.56 -31.46 -0.08
CA GLU A 146 -2.34 -30.11 0.42
C GLU A 146 -2.83 -29.05 -0.59
N THR A 147 -3.27 -27.90 -0.08
CA THR A 147 -3.59 -26.75 -0.93
C THR A 147 -2.30 -26.10 -1.44
N HIS A 148 -1.96 -26.33 -2.71
CA HIS A 148 -0.74 -25.79 -3.31
C HIS A 148 -0.98 -24.44 -4.04
N THR A 149 -0.83 -23.34 -3.32
CA THR A 149 -0.93 -21.97 -3.88
C THR A 149 0.27 -21.60 -4.78
N THR A 150 1.37 -22.35 -4.70
CA THR A 150 2.61 -22.12 -5.44
C THR A 150 2.45 -22.32 -6.94
N ALA A 151 1.46 -23.11 -7.37
CA ALA A 151 1.16 -23.33 -8.80
C ALA A 151 0.83 -22.00 -9.51
N PHE A 152 0.09 -21.09 -8.84
CA PHE A 152 -0.22 -19.77 -9.38
C PHE A 152 1.04 -18.93 -9.62
N PHE A 153 2.11 -19.13 -8.86
CA PHE A 153 3.36 -18.39 -8.99
C PHE A 153 4.41 -19.09 -9.88
N HIS A 154 4.07 -20.23 -10.49
CA HIS A 154 4.99 -20.97 -11.35
C HIS A 154 5.52 -20.10 -12.50
N GLY A 155 6.83 -20.04 -12.68
CA GLY A 155 7.49 -19.23 -13.71
C GLY A 155 7.63 -17.74 -13.36
N VAL A 156 7.05 -17.25 -12.26
CA VAL A 156 7.25 -15.88 -11.80
C VAL A 156 8.67 -15.73 -11.25
N GLN A 157 9.43 -14.80 -11.81
CA GLN A 157 10.74 -14.41 -11.32
C GLN A 157 10.57 -13.37 -10.21
N LEU A 158 11.09 -13.70 -9.03
CA LEU A 158 11.07 -12.83 -7.86
C LEU A 158 12.36 -12.02 -7.77
N ALA A 159 12.26 -10.81 -7.24
CA ALA A 159 13.37 -9.96 -6.86
C ALA A 159 14.33 -10.71 -5.93
N SER A 160 15.63 -10.52 -6.14
CA SER A 160 16.67 -11.05 -5.26
C SER A 160 16.57 -10.44 -3.85
N ALA A 161 17.31 -10.97 -2.89
CA ALA A 161 17.33 -10.39 -1.55
C ALA A 161 17.88 -8.95 -1.56
N PRO A 162 18.98 -8.62 -2.27
CA PRO A 162 19.45 -7.23 -2.41
C PRO A 162 18.44 -6.30 -3.08
N ASP A 163 17.75 -6.74 -4.13
CA ASP A 163 16.70 -5.94 -4.78
C ASP A 163 15.54 -5.68 -3.82
N THR A 164 15.16 -6.71 -3.05
CA THR A 164 14.08 -6.60 -2.06
C THR A 164 14.48 -5.67 -0.92
N LEU A 165 15.73 -5.71 -0.47
CA LEU A 165 16.27 -4.77 0.52
C LEU A 165 16.17 -3.33 0.02
N ARG A 166 16.61 -3.07 -1.22
CA ARG A 166 16.52 -1.73 -1.82
C ARG A 166 15.09 -1.24 -1.90
N MET A 167 14.17 -2.09 -2.36
CA MET A 167 12.75 -1.77 -2.40
C MET A 167 12.20 -1.48 -0.99
N ALA A 168 12.52 -2.31 0.00
CA ALA A 168 12.03 -2.12 1.36
C ALA A 168 12.61 -0.84 2.02
N ALA A 169 13.90 -0.55 1.83
CA ALA A 169 14.54 0.64 2.37
C ALA A 169 13.91 1.93 1.83
N LEU A 170 13.66 1.98 0.52
CA LEU A 170 13.00 3.13 -0.11
C LEU A 170 11.52 3.23 0.29
N GLU A 171 10.81 2.10 0.37
CA GLU A 171 9.38 2.09 0.70
C GLU A 171 9.10 2.43 2.16
N LEU A 172 9.89 1.88 3.09
CA LEU A 172 9.68 2.04 4.52
C LEU A 172 10.40 3.27 5.09
N LEU A 173 11.63 3.54 4.63
CA LEU A 173 12.49 4.57 5.22
C LEU A 173 12.71 5.77 4.29
N GLY A 174 12.50 5.62 2.98
CA GLY A 174 12.78 6.66 2.00
C GLY A 174 14.27 6.95 1.81
N ARG A 175 15.15 5.99 2.12
CA ARG A 175 16.60 6.05 1.88
C ARG A 175 17.08 4.84 1.09
N LEU A 176 18.29 4.92 0.55
CA LEU A 176 18.97 3.74 0.01
C LEU A 176 19.52 2.87 1.16
N PRO A 177 19.69 1.55 0.93
CA PRO A 177 20.48 0.72 1.83
C PRO A 177 21.90 1.26 2.02
N THR A 178 22.44 1.07 3.21
CA THR A 178 23.85 1.32 3.53
C THR A 178 24.73 0.20 2.94
N PRO A 179 26.02 0.44 2.69
CA PRO A 179 26.94 -0.61 2.22
C PRO A 179 26.94 -1.86 3.11
N GLU A 180 26.86 -1.68 4.43
CA GLU A 180 26.84 -2.78 5.40
C GLU A 180 25.55 -3.60 5.32
N GLU A 181 24.40 -2.94 5.09
CA GLU A 181 23.12 -3.61 4.85
C GLU A 181 23.13 -4.40 3.53
N GLU A 182 23.72 -3.84 2.46
CA GLU A 182 23.89 -4.54 1.18
C GLU A 182 24.76 -5.80 1.34
N GLU A 183 25.93 -5.67 1.97
CA GLU A 183 26.86 -6.78 2.22
C GLU A 183 26.20 -7.89 3.06
N ALA A 184 25.48 -7.53 4.12
CA ALA A 184 24.77 -8.49 4.97
C ALA A 184 23.76 -9.35 4.18
N VAL A 185 23.07 -8.76 3.21
CA VAL A 185 22.07 -9.47 2.39
C VAL A 185 22.71 -10.22 1.22
N GLU A 186 23.81 -9.73 0.66
CA GLU A 186 24.61 -10.47 -0.31
C GLU A 186 25.13 -11.79 0.28
N GLU A 187 25.57 -11.79 1.54
CA GLU A 187 26.05 -12.98 2.24
C GLU A 187 24.92 -13.85 2.83
N GLY A 188 23.94 -13.23 3.48
CA GLY A 188 22.91 -13.93 4.28
C GLY A 188 21.57 -14.13 3.59
N GLY A 189 21.39 -13.61 2.37
CA GLY A 189 20.18 -13.75 1.56
C GLY A 189 18.90 -13.27 2.27
N MET A 190 17.79 -13.98 2.05
CA MET A 190 16.48 -13.64 2.63
C MET A 190 16.45 -13.73 4.17
N GLY A 191 17.36 -14.48 4.79
CA GLY A 191 17.46 -14.58 6.25
C GLY A 191 18.02 -13.29 6.87
N ALA A 192 19.08 -12.72 6.28
CA ALA A 192 19.60 -11.42 6.69
C ALA A 192 18.61 -10.28 6.44
N LEU A 193 17.88 -10.34 5.31
CA LEU A 193 16.82 -9.37 5.03
C LEU A 193 15.73 -9.38 6.12
N ASP A 194 15.34 -10.53 6.65
CA ASP A 194 14.33 -10.61 7.72
C ASP A 194 14.73 -9.80 8.95
N VAL A 195 16.00 -9.91 9.36
CA VAL A 195 16.57 -9.17 10.50
C VAL A 195 16.63 -7.66 10.23
N LEU A 196 17.00 -7.26 9.01
CA LEU A 196 17.03 -5.84 8.64
C LEU A 196 15.63 -5.23 8.59
N LEU A 197 14.63 -5.97 8.12
CA LEU A 197 13.24 -5.49 8.12
C LEU A 197 12.74 -5.24 9.55
N ASP A 198 13.10 -6.11 10.49
CA ASP A 198 12.76 -5.88 11.91
C ASP A 198 13.38 -4.58 12.43
N GLN A 199 14.63 -4.28 12.06
CA GLN A 199 15.29 -3.00 12.42
C GLN A 199 14.60 -1.80 11.75
N TYR A 200 14.28 -1.90 10.45
CA TYR A 200 13.64 -0.81 9.71
C TYR A 200 12.29 -0.43 10.32
N MET A 201 11.54 -1.41 10.81
CA MET A 201 10.22 -1.19 11.41
C MET A 201 10.26 -0.63 12.85
N HIS A 202 11.44 -0.29 13.36
CA HIS A 202 11.65 0.49 14.57
C HIS A 202 12.20 1.91 14.29
N ASP A 203 12.43 2.26 13.04
CA ASP A 203 12.91 3.58 12.63
C ASP A 203 11.76 4.60 12.58
N GLU A 204 12.02 5.85 12.95
CA GLU A 204 11.02 6.93 12.92
C GLU A 204 10.45 7.20 11.52
N MET A 205 11.22 6.92 10.46
CA MET A 205 10.74 7.01 9.09
C MET A 205 9.69 5.93 8.77
N PHE A 206 9.79 4.74 9.37
CA PHE A 206 8.75 3.73 9.23
C PHE A 206 7.42 4.20 9.85
N TYR A 207 7.44 4.86 11.02
CA TYR A 207 6.22 5.42 11.60
C TYR A 207 5.63 6.55 10.76
N THR A 208 6.49 7.34 10.10
CA THR A 208 6.03 8.32 9.10
C THR A 208 5.31 7.63 7.95
N ARG A 209 5.90 6.55 7.40
CA ARG A 209 5.29 5.78 6.32
C ARG A 209 3.99 5.10 6.74
N LEU A 210 3.93 4.56 7.95
CA LEU A 210 2.74 3.96 8.53
C LEU A 210 1.60 4.98 8.61
N LYS A 211 1.89 6.20 9.09
CA LYS A 211 0.92 7.31 9.13
C LYS A 211 0.47 7.76 7.74
N GLU A 212 1.34 7.71 6.73
CA GLU A 212 0.93 7.98 5.33
C GLU A 212 -0.08 6.93 4.84
N ILE A 213 0.19 5.65 5.06
CA ILE A 213 -0.70 4.55 4.65
C ILE A 213 -2.06 4.68 5.33
N TYR A 214 -2.10 4.84 6.66
CA TYR A 214 -3.37 4.99 7.38
C TYR A 214 -4.00 6.37 7.18
N GLY A 215 -3.24 7.40 6.77
CA GLY A 215 -3.75 8.70 6.36
C GLY A 215 -4.61 8.64 5.10
N ASP A 216 -4.28 7.72 4.17
CA ASP A 216 -5.08 7.43 2.98
C ASP A 216 -6.34 6.61 3.29
N ILE A 217 -6.44 6.06 4.51
CA ILE A 217 -7.59 5.26 4.96
C ILE A 217 -8.52 6.13 5.82
N PHE A 218 -7.96 6.87 6.77
CA PHE A 218 -8.71 7.69 7.72
C PHE A 218 -9.05 9.07 7.19
N HIS A 219 -8.23 9.63 6.29
CA HIS A 219 -8.38 10.98 5.73
C HIS A 219 -8.56 12.11 6.77
N THR A 220 -7.97 11.95 7.96
CA THR A 220 -8.05 12.95 9.05
C THR A 220 -7.15 14.16 8.80
N ASP A 221 -6.12 14.01 7.96
CA ASP A 221 -5.26 15.11 7.49
C ASP A 221 -6.06 16.19 6.71
N ARG A 222 -7.34 15.93 6.37
CA ARG A 222 -8.33 16.94 5.96
C ARG A 222 -8.29 18.17 6.87
N TYR A 223 -8.13 17.96 8.16
CA TYR A 223 -8.29 19.00 9.17
C TYR A 223 -7.01 19.81 9.43
N LEU A 224 -5.94 19.57 8.67
CA LEU A 224 -4.70 20.36 8.73
C LEU A 224 -4.84 21.76 8.11
N ASN A 225 -5.89 22.00 7.32
CA ASN A 225 -6.09 23.28 6.65
C ASN A 225 -6.64 24.33 7.63
N GLY A 226 -5.92 25.44 7.76
CA GLY A 226 -6.33 26.57 8.59
C GLY A 226 -6.52 26.17 10.06
N GLU A 227 -7.75 26.28 10.54
CA GLU A 227 -8.15 25.97 11.93
C GLU A 227 -9.25 24.90 11.96
N ASP A 228 -9.41 24.13 10.88
CA ASP A 228 -10.54 23.21 10.72
C ASP A 228 -10.61 22.15 11.83
N ALA A 229 -9.47 21.64 12.31
CA ALA A 229 -9.43 20.68 13.41
C ALA A 229 -9.98 21.25 14.72
N VAL A 230 -9.53 22.45 15.11
CA VAL A 230 -9.94 23.08 16.38
C VAL A 230 -11.38 23.59 16.32
N ASN A 231 -11.90 23.89 15.12
CA ASN A 231 -13.31 24.26 14.91
C ASN A 231 -14.30 23.12 15.19
N LEU A 232 -13.83 21.86 15.23
CA LEU A 232 -14.67 20.72 15.63
C LEU A 232 -14.85 20.62 17.15
N LEU A 233 -14.03 21.32 17.92
CA LEU A 233 -14.04 21.24 19.38
C LEU A 233 -15.02 22.26 19.96
N SER A 234 -15.80 21.84 20.98
CA SER A 234 -16.75 22.72 21.66
C SER A 234 -16.02 23.83 22.44
N SER A 235 -16.26 25.09 22.10
CA SER A 235 -15.75 26.24 22.87
C SER A 235 -16.49 26.45 24.19
N GLU A 236 -17.62 25.78 24.41
CA GLU A 236 -18.32 25.79 25.70
C GLU A 236 -17.64 24.88 26.73
N GLU A 237 -16.99 23.81 26.25
CA GLU A 237 -16.35 22.79 27.10
C GLU A 237 -14.83 22.96 27.19
N TYR A 238 -14.20 23.51 26.16
CA TYR A 238 -12.75 23.53 26.00
C TYR A 238 -12.22 24.92 25.64
N ASN A 239 -10.90 25.06 25.52
CA ASN A 239 -10.25 26.25 24.95
C ASN A 239 -9.52 25.91 23.64
N PRO A 240 -10.23 25.63 22.53
CA PRO A 240 -9.61 25.14 21.30
C PRO A 240 -8.56 26.10 20.72
N ARG A 241 -8.72 27.41 20.98
CA ARG A 241 -7.92 28.51 20.44
C ARG A 241 -7.07 29.20 21.51
N TRP A 242 -6.59 28.46 22.51
CA TRP A 242 -5.83 29.00 23.65
C TRP A 242 -4.64 29.91 23.26
N TYR A 243 -4.09 29.74 22.05
CA TYR A 243 -3.02 30.58 21.51
C TYR A 243 -3.44 32.04 21.28
N GLU A 244 -4.74 32.34 21.18
CA GLU A 244 -5.28 33.71 21.08
C GLU A 244 -5.19 34.46 22.43
N ASP A 245 -5.15 33.74 23.55
CA ASP A 245 -5.10 34.29 24.91
C ASP A 245 -3.66 34.45 25.44
N VAL A 246 -2.65 34.07 24.66
CA VAL A 246 -1.25 34.11 25.09
C VAL A 246 -0.77 35.56 25.20
N ALA A 247 -0.40 35.98 26.41
CA ALA A 247 0.18 37.29 26.65
C ALA A 247 1.61 37.40 26.07
N TYR A 248 1.96 38.59 25.57
CA TYR A 248 3.29 38.87 25.00
C TYR A 248 4.42 38.55 26.00
N GLN A 249 5.27 37.60 25.63
CA GLN A 249 6.43 37.14 26.40
C GLN A 249 7.59 36.83 25.44
N PRO A 250 8.70 37.59 25.47
CA PRO A 250 9.76 37.48 24.46
C PRO A 250 10.53 36.17 24.53
N ASP A 251 10.63 35.56 25.71
CA ASP A 251 11.25 34.24 25.95
C ASP A 251 10.52 33.11 25.23
N LEU A 252 9.21 33.25 24.96
CA LEU A 252 8.48 32.27 24.16
C LEU A 252 8.92 32.28 22.68
N ILE A 253 9.39 33.42 22.15
CA ILE A 253 9.88 33.48 20.77
C ILE A 253 11.08 32.56 20.61
N GLU A 254 12.04 32.64 21.56
CA GLU A 254 13.22 31.78 21.57
C GLU A 254 12.85 30.32 21.83
N LYS A 255 12.00 30.05 22.83
CA LYS A 255 11.56 28.69 23.20
C LYS A 255 11.03 27.89 22.02
N TYR A 256 10.19 28.49 21.17
CA TYR A 256 9.59 27.81 20.02
C TYR A 256 10.33 28.11 18.69
N GLY A 257 11.53 28.69 18.79
CA GLY A 257 12.38 29.05 17.65
C GLY A 257 11.70 29.96 16.62
N ALA A 258 10.78 30.82 17.06
CA ALA A 258 10.07 31.76 16.20
C ALA A 258 10.95 32.97 15.84
N THR A 259 10.65 33.61 14.72
CA THR A 259 11.37 34.82 14.24
C THR A 259 10.75 36.12 14.74
N SER A 260 9.48 36.07 15.16
CA SER A 260 8.71 37.21 15.65
C SER A 260 7.52 36.74 16.48
N TRP A 261 6.82 37.67 17.15
CA TRP A 261 5.58 37.36 17.86
C TRP A 261 4.49 36.78 16.95
N ASN A 262 4.32 37.36 15.75
CA ASN A 262 3.33 36.87 14.79
C ASN A 262 3.69 35.46 14.29
N ASP A 263 4.98 35.19 14.05
CA ASP A 263 5.46 33.86 13.69
C ASP A 263 5.22 32.86 14.82
N LEU A 264 5.47 33.25 16.08
CA LEU A 264 5.16 32.43 17.25
C LEU A 264 3.68 32.05 17.29
N ILE A 265 2.75 33.02 17.23
CA ILE A 265 1.31 32.72 17.27
C ILE A 265 0.89 31.82 16.11
N ASN A 266 1.43 32.03 14.91
CA ASN A 266 1.17 31.17 13.76
C ASN A 266 1.73 29.74 13.96
N LYS A 267 2.90 29.59 14.58
CA LYS A 267 3.46 28.28 14.96
C LYS A 267 2.59 27.58 15.99
N LEU A 268 2.22 28.27 17.08
CA LEU A 268 1.35 27.71 18.12
C LEU A 268 0.01 27.25 17.54
N ARG A 269 -0.62 28.07 16.69
CA ARG A 269 -1.83 27.68 15.95
C ARG A 269 -1.59 26.41 15.14
N ARG A 270 -0.55 26.38 14.30
CA ARG A 270 -0.26 25.22 13.43
C ARG A 270 0.02 23.95 14.23
N PHE A 271 0.83 24.03 15.29
CA PHE A 271 1.15 22.89 16.14
C PHE A 271 -0.07 22.36 16.90
N THR A 272 -0.95 23.27 17.33
CA THR A 272 -2.24 22.91 17.95
C THR A 272 -3.13 22.18 16.94
N VAL A 273 -3.32 22.74 15.74
CA VAL A 273 -4.14 22.14 14.68
C VAL A 273 -3.58 20.77 14.26
N GLN A 274 -2.27 20.66 14.08
CA GLN A 274 -1.60 19.38 13.79
C GLN A 274 -1.84 18.35 14.90
N GLY A 275 -1.67 18.75 16.16
CA GLY A 275 -1.88 17.87 17.31
C GLY A 275 -3.31 17.35 17.43
N VAL A 276 -4.30 18.20 17.15
CA VAL A 276 -5.72 17.79 17.16
C VAL A 276 -6.06 16.93 15.93
N ALA A 277 -5.65 17.34 14.73
CA ALA A 277 -5.99 16.65 13.48
C ALA A 277 -5.37 15.25 13.37
N ARG A 278 -4.14 15.09 13.85
CA ARG A 278 -3.35 13.87 13.71
C ARG A 278 -3.49 12.88 14.86
N GLU A 279 -4.24 13.20 15.90
CA GLU A 279 -4.50 12.31 17.03
C GLU A 279 -4.79 10.85 16.61
N PRO A 280 -5.63 10.57 15.59
CA PRO A 280 -5.87 9.20 15.13
C PRO A 280 -4.64 8.52 14.51
N LEU A 281 -3.83 9.26 13.76
CA LEU A 281 -2.63 8.72 13.09
C LEU A 281 -1.48 8.56 14.08
N GLU A 282 -1.40 9.43 15.09
CA GLU A 282 -0.43 9.26 16.17
C GLU A 282 -0.81 8.09 17.08
N LEU A 283 -2.09 7.78 17.28
CA LEU A 283 -2.50 6.53 17.96
C LEU A 283 -2.00 5.30 17.20
N ILE A 284 -2.11 5.27 15.87
CA ILE A 284 -1.56 4.18 15.04
C ILE A 284 -0.05 4.05 15.27
N ALA A 285 0.70 5.15 15.13
CA ALA A 285 2.15 5.14 15.30
C ALA A 285 2.55 4.73 16.73
N HIS A 286 1.83 5.22 17.73
CA HIS A 286 2.06 4.95 19.15
C HIS A 286 1.89 3.47 19.49
N VAL A 287 0.79 2.85 19.07
CA VAL A 287 0.53 1.41 19.31
C VAL A 287 1.67 0.56 18.76
N VAL A 288 2.18 0.90 17.57
CA VAL A 288 3.29 0.15 16.95
C VAL A 288 4.64 0.46 17.59
N ARG A 289 4.91 1.73 17.92
CA ARG A 289 6.15 2.16 18.60
C ARG A 289 6.30 1.49 19.97
N GLU A 290 5.20 1.33 20.70
CA GLU A 290 5.16 0.72 22.03
C GLU A 290 5.00 -0.81 22.01
N ASN A 291 5.10 -1.46 20.84
CA ASN A 291 4.95 -2.90 20.69
C ASN A 291 3.63 -3.47 21.24
N ARG A 292 2.53 -2.72 21.09
CA ARG A 292 1.20 -3.11 21.57
C ARG A 292 0.41 -3.83 20.48
N PRO A 293 -0.61 -4.64 20.85
CA PRO A 293 -1.49 -5.26 19.89
C PRO A 293 -2.16 -4.21 19.01
N PHE A 294 -2.11 -4.39 17.69
CA PHE A 294 -2.67 -3.43 16.76
C PHE A 294 -4.20 -3.30 16.88
N THR A 295 -4.88 -4.25 17.53
CA THR A 295 -6.29 -4.11 17.92
C THR A 295 -6.55 -2.92 18.85
N GLU A 296 -5.52 -2.45 19.58
CA GLU A 296 -5.61 -1.29 20.47
C GLU A 296 -5.99 0.00 19.73
N VAL A 297 -5.75 0.08 18.42
CA VAL A 297 -6.15 1.25 17.61
C VAL A 297 -7.66 1.53 17.62
N VAL A 298 -8.48 0.51 17.92
CA VAL A 298 -9.93 0.64 18.11
C VAL A 298 -10.39 0.44 19.55
N THR A 299 -9.54 -0.10 20.45
CA THR A 299 -9.92 -0.37 21.85
C THR A 299 -9.25 0.54 22.88
N ALA A 300 -8.32 1.41 22.47
CA ALA A 300 -7.64 2.33 23.37
C ALA A 300 -8.67 3.16 24.16
N ASP A 301 -8.50 3.19 25.48
CA ASP A 301 -9.34 3.97 26.39
C ASP A 301 -8.74 5.36 26.69
N TYR A 302 -7.85 5.82 25.80
CA TYR A 302 -7.14 7.09 25.84
C TYR A 302 -7.13 7.73 24.45
N MET A 303 -6.74 9.00 24.41
CA MET A 303 -6.40 9.71 23.17
C MET A 303 -4.94 10.17 23.20
N MET A 304 -4.39 10.44 22.03
CA MET A 304 -3.04 11.02 21.90
C MET A 304 -3.11 12.54 21.88
N VAL A 305 -2.26 13.21 22.67
CA VAL A 305 -2.14 14.67 22.66
C VAL A 305 -0.67 15.08 22.66
N ASN A 306 -0.37 16.20 22.00
CA ASN A 306 0.92 16.86 22.08
C ASN A 306 0.84 18.07 23.04
N PRO A 307 1.95 18.76 23.35
CA PRO A 307 1.96 19.91 24.27
C PRO A 307 0.96 21.02 23.93
N PHE A 308 0.55 21.09 22.66
CA PHE A 308 -0.30 22.14 22.12
C PHE A 308 -1.78 21.73 22.09
N SER A 309 -2.09 20.51 21.63
CA SER A 309 -3.46 19.99 21.61
C SER A 309 -3.97 19.66 23.02
N ALA A 310 -3.09 19.27 23.95
CA ALA A 310 -3.47 19.08 25.35
C ALA A 310 -4.12 20.34 25.95
N ARG A 311 -3.56 21.52 25.66
CA ARG A 311 -4.12 22.82 26.08
C ARG A 311 -5.48 23.08 25.45
N SER A 312 -5.67 22.73 24.18
CA SER A 312 -6.98 22.85 23.52
C SER A 312 -8.04 22.03 24.23
N TRP A 313 -7.69 20.88 24.80
CA TRP A 313 -8.58 20.03 25.58
C TRP A 313 -8.70 20.41 27.06
N GLY A 314 -7.97 21.43 27.52
CA GLY A 314 -7.90 21.78 28.95
C GLY A 314 -7.17 20.73 29.80
N LEU A 315 -6.29 19.94 29.18
CA LEU A 315 -5.52 18.87 29.82
C LEU A 315 -4.11 19.35 30.16
N ALA A 316 -3.53 18.81 31.23
CA ALA A 316 -2.17 19.13 31.68
C ALA A 316 -1.34 17.86 31.95
N PRO A 317 -1.11 17.00 30.92
CA PRO A 317 -0.18 15.89 31.06
C PRO A 317 1.27 16.40 31.14
N THR A 318 2.20 15.50 31.47
CA THR A 318 3.63 15.80 31.51
C THR A 318 4.29 15.47 30.18
N PHE A 319 5.18 16.34 29.71
CA PHE A 319 5.97 16.18 28.49
C PHE A 319 7.46 16.30 28.84
N GLU A 320 8.32 15.57 28.13
CA GLU A 320 9.78 15.71 28.19
C GLU A 320 10.22 17.06 27.63
N ASN A 321 9.64 17.47 26.50
CA ASN A 321 9.88 18.74 25.85
C ASN A 321 8.55 19.40 25.46
N ASP A 322 8.04 20.28 26.31
CA ASP A 322 6.80 21.02 26.07
C ASP A 322 6.86 22.04 24.89
N ALA A 323 8.01 22.14 24.21
CA ALA A 323 8.19 22.88 22.96
C ALA A 323 8.18 21.98 21.70
N ASP A 324 8.18 20.65 21.84
CA ASP A 324 8.18 19.71 20.72
C ASP A 324 6.75 19.39 20.24
N PRO A 325 6.35 19.79 19.02
CA PRO A 325 5.03 19.46 18.48
C PRO A 325 4.88 17.99 18.06
N ALA A 326 5.99 17.25 17.95
CA ALA A 326 6.01 15.84 17.59
C ALA A 326 5.97 14.90 18.80
N GLU A 327 6.11 15.42 20.02
CA GLU A 327 5.94 14.63 21.24
C GLU A 327 4.45 14.40 21.50
N PHE A 328 4.00 13.15 21.48
CA PHE A 328 2.63 12.78 21.82
C PHE A 328 2.61 11.85 23.03
N VAL A 329 1.67 12.09 23.94
CA VAL A 329 1.45 11.27 25.14
C VAL A 329 0.00 10.82 25.22
N GLU A 330 -0.23 9.71 25.91
CA GLU A 330 -1.57 9.19 26.19
C GLU A 330 -2.26 10.02 27.28
N VAL A 331 -3.53 10.35 27.05
CA VAL A 331 -4.37 10.94 28.10
C VAL A 331 -5.76 10.31 28.11
N LYS A 332 -6.20 9.93 29.30
CA LYS A 332 -7.59 9.52 29.57
C LYS A 332 -8.39 10.72 30.03
N ARG A 333 -9.66 10.76 29.59
CA ARG A 333 -10.58 11.83 29.95
C ARG A 333 -11.74 11.27 30.78
N ASP A 334 -11.93 11.82 31.97
CA ASP A 334 -13.03 11.43 32.84
C ASP A 334 -14.38 11.68 32.16
N GLY A 335 -15.25 10.67 32.18
CA GLY A 335 -16.59 10.76 31.60
C GLY A 335 -16.64 10.72 30.06
N TYR A 336 -15.53 10.42 29.38
CA TYR A 336 -15.48 10.22 27.94
C TYR A 336 -15.16 8.76 27.59
N PRO A 337 -16.09 8.01 26.98
CA PRO A 337 -15.87 6.59 26.66
C PRO A 337 -15.01 6.44 25.40
N HIS A 338 -13.70 6.43 25.58
CA HIS A 338 -12.74 6.24 24.50
C HIS A 338 -12.78 4.82 23.93
N SER A 339 -12.67 4.72 22.61
CA SER A 339 -12.49 3.48 21.84
C SER A 339 -11.57 3.75 20.64
N GLY A 340 -10.35 4.20 20.94
CA GLY A 340 -9.34 4.61 19.99
C GLY A 340 -9.89 5.52 18.89
N VAL A 341 -9.52 5.21 17.64
CA VAL A 341 -9.92 5.98 16.45
C VAL A 341 -11.45 6.10 16.32
N LEU A 342 -12.23 5.11 16.75
CA LEU A 342 -13.69 5.12 16.62
C LEU A 342 -14.38 6.14 17.54
N SER A 343 -13.67 6.62 18.56
CA SER A 343 -14.13 7.70 19.44
C SER A 343 -13.50 9.06 19.10
N SER A 344 -12.55 9.11 18.16
CA SER A 344 -11.87 10.36 17.82
C SER A 344 -12.83 11.36 17.17
N PRO A 345 -12.88 12.63 17.63
CA PRO A 345 -13.65 13.68 16.97
C PRO A 345 -13.26 13.86 15.50
N MET A 346 -11.97 13.69 15.15
CA MET A 346 -11.50 13.83 13.78
C MET A 346 -12.04 12.71 12.89
N TRP A 347 -11.97 11.46 13.35
CA TRP A 347 -12.53 10.34 12.59
C TRP A 347 -14.05 10.42 12.49
N LEU A 348 -14.73 10.79 13.58
CA LEU A 348 -16.19 10.91 13.64
C LEU A 348 -16.74 12.03 12.75
N ALA A 349 -16.05 13.17 12.68
CA ALA A 349 -16.41 14.27 11.80
C ALA A 349 -16.06 13.97 10.34
N ARG A 350 -14.96 13.23 10.10
CA ARG A 350 -14.56 12.84 8.74
C ARG A 350 -15.57 11.93 8.07
N HIS A 351 -16.27 11.13 8.86
CA HIS A 351 -17.31 10.21 8.44
C HIS A 351 -18.66 10.71 9.00
N PRO A 352 -19.26 11.72 8.34
CA PRO A 352 -20.35 12.50 8.92
C PRO A 352 -21.62 11.68 9.12
N THR A 353 -22.42 12.13 10.08
CA THR A 353 -23.78 11.65 10.32
C THR A 353 -24.79 12.78 10.07
N SER A 354 -26.05 12.43 9.90
CA SER A 354 -27.15 13.38 9.75
C SER A 354 -28.42 12.81 10.40
N ALA A 355 -29.47 13.62 10.50
CA ALA A 355 -30.77 13.19 11.02
C ALA A 355 -31.38 12.00 10.24
N THR A 356 -31.00 11.79 8.98
CA THR A 356 -31.47 10.67 8.15
C THR A 356 -30.45 9.53 8.06
N ASN A 357 -29.15 9.84 8.03
CA ASN A 357 -28.10 8.82 7.95
C ASN A 357 -27.92 8.08 9.28
N LEU A 358 -28.07 8.77 10.42
CA LEU A 358 -28.00 8.19 11.77
C LEU A 358 -26.80 7.25 11.97
N ASN A 359 -25.59 7.76 11.70
CA ASN A 359 -24.29 7.09 11.83
C ASN A 359 -24.02 5.94 10.85
N ARG A 360 -24.89 5.68 9.87
CA ARG A 360 -24.66 4.62 8.87
C ARG A 360 -23.40 4.84 8.03
N HIS A 361 -22.98 6.09 7.82
CA HIS A 361 -21.69 6.34 7.17
C HIS A 361 -20.53 5.88 8.05
N ARG A 362 -20.53 6.21 9.35
CA ARG A 362 -19.52 5.71 10.32
C ARG A 362 -19.49 4.19 10.34
N ALA A 363 -20.66 3.55 10.38
CA ALA A 363 -20.78 2.09 10.31
C ALA A 363 -20.21 1.50 9.01
N ARG A 364 -20.52 2.08 7.85
CA ARG A 364 -19.93 1.69 6.56
C ARG A 364 -18.41 1.72 6.62
N MET A 365 -17.84 2.75 7.23
CA MET A 365 -16.38 2.91 7.34
C MET A 365 -15.77 1.91 8.32
N VAL A 366 -16.46 1.52 9.40
CA VAL A 366 -16.03 0.41 10.25
C VAL A 366 -15.89 -0.88 9.44
N TYR A 367 -16.91 -1.22 8.65
CA TYR A 367 -16.88 -2.42 7.80
C TYR A 367 -15.77 -2.35 6.75
N GLN A 368 -15.60 -1.21 6.10
CA GLN A 368 -14.61 -1.05 5.04
C GLN A 368 -13.18 -1.12 5.59
N VAL A 369 -12.90 -0.39 6.68
CA VAL A 369 -11.54 -0.17 7.18
C VAL A 369 -11.06 -1.30 8.09
N PHE A 370 -11.95 -1.83 8.94
CA PHE A 370 -11.59 -2.78 9.99
C PHE A 370 -12.18 -4.18 9.80
N LEU A 371 -13.00 -4.41 8.76
CA LEU A 371 -13.54 -5.74 8.44
C LEU A 371 -13.37 -6.12 6.97
N GLY A 372 -12.68 -5.29 6.18
CA GLY A 372 -12.42 -5.54 4.76
C GLY A 372 -13.69 -5.82 3.96
N THR A 373 -14.81 -5.21 4.35
CA THR A 373 -16.15 -5.52 3.81
C THR A 373 -16.75 -4.28 3.16
N ASP A 374 -17.08 -4.38 1.87
CA ASP A 374 -17.84 -3.34 1.17
C ASP A 374 -19.34 -3.54 1.36
N VAL A 375 -19.91 -2.84 2.34
CA VAL A 375 -21.33 -2.95 2.68
C VAL A 375 -22.25 -2.57 1.51
N LEU A 376 -21.77 -1.73 0.58
CA LEU A 376 -22.56 -1.33 -0.59
C LEU A 376 -22.72 -2.47 -1.60
N LYS A 377 -21.81 -3.46 -1.58
CA LYS A 377 -21.85 -4.64 -2.47
C LYS A 377 -22.67 -5.81 -1.94
N LEU A 378 -23.04 -5.79 -0.66
CA LEU A 378 -23.83 -6.87 -0.05
C LEU A 378 -25.23 -7.02 -0.65
N ALA A 379 -25.75 -5.99 -1.31
CA ALA A 379 -27.09 -5.99 -1.91
C ALA A 379 -27.18 -5.12 -3.17
N GLU A 380 -26.24 -5.26 -4.12
CA GLU A 380 -26.31 -4.57 -5.42
C GLU A 380 -27.56 -5.01 -6.21
N ARG A 381 -28.65 -4.25 -6.08
CA ARG A 381 -29.87 -4.41 -6.88
C ARG A 381 -30.55 -3.05 -7.08
N ARG A 382 -31.35 -2.93 -8.14
CA ARG A 382 -32.23 -1.76 -8.32
C ARG A 382 -33.31 -1.80 -7.25
N ILE A 383 -33.41 -0.75 -6.45
CA ILE A 383 -34.50 -0.55 -5.49
C ILE A 383 -35.52 0.36 -6.15
N ASP A 384 -36.74 -0.14 -6.35
CA ASP A 384 -37.86 0.70 -6.77
C ASP A 384 -38.43 1.42 -5.55
N THR A 385 -37.99 2.65 -5.34
CA THR A 385 -38.46 3.48 -4.22
C THR A 385 -39.92 3.91 -4.37
N SER A 386 -40.51 3.81 -5.58
CA SER A 386 -41.91 4.19 -5.82
C SER A 386 -42.92 3.15 -5.32
N ALA A 387 -42.46 1.92 -5.07
CA ALA A 387 -43.26 0.83 -4.52
C ALA A 387 -43.23 0.74 -2.97
N VAL A 388 -42.46 1.60 -2.31
CA VAL A 388 -42.33 1.60 -0.84
C VAL A 388 -43.55 2.27 -0.21
N THR A 389 -44.41 1.46 0.40
CA THR A 389 -45.64 1.93 1.08
C THR A 389 -45.58 1.76 2.61
N ASP A 390 -44.53 1.10 3.13
CA ASP A 390 -44.34 0.84 4.55
C ASP A 390 -44.01 2.12 5.32
N PHE A 391 -44.59 2.28 6.52
CA PHE A 391 -44.29 3.42 7.41
C PHE A 391 -42.84 3.45 7.90
N ASN A 392 -42.20 2.28 8.04
CA ASN A 392 -40.81 2.14 8.42
C ASN A 392 -40.15 1.06 7.57
N PRO A 393 -39.75 1.40 6.34
CA PRO A 393 -39.25 0.42 5.39
C PRO A 393 -37.93 -0.20 5.82
N THR A 394 -37.09 0.55 6.55
CA THR A 394 -35.78 0.06 7.02
C THR A 394 -35.89 -1.07 8.05
N LEU A 395 -37.03 -1.19 8.74
CA LEU A 395 -37.32 -2.28 9.67
C LEU A 395 -38.23 -3.37 9.08
N ASN A 396 -39.17 -2.99 8.21
CA ASN A 396 -40.27 -3.89 7.81
C ASN A 396 -40.21 -4.33 6.34
N ASN A 397 -39.54 -3.58 5.48
CA ASN A 397 -39.50 -3.89 4.06
C ASN A 397 -38.30 -4.81 3.75
N PRO A 398 -38.50 -6.04 3.25
CA PRO A 398 -37.40 -6.95 2.87
C PRO A 398 -36.43 -6.35 1.84
N ASN A 399 -36.86 -5.34 1.09
CA ASN A 399 -35.99 -4.64 0.15
C ASN A 399 -34.94 -3.75 0.85
N CYS A 400 -35.23 -3.27 2.06
CA CYS A 400 -34.37 -2.37 2.82
C CYS A 400 -33.68 -3.09 3.99
N THR A 401 -34.37 -4.00 4.71
CA THR A 401 -33.80 -4.73 5.85
C THR A 401 -32.54 -5.53 5.49
N VAL A 402 -32.37 -5.87 4.21
CA VAL A 402 -31.15 -6.49 3.67
C VAL A 402 -29.87 -5.74 4.08
N CYS A 403 -29.86 -4.40 3.99
CA CYS A 403 -28.71 -3.61 4.41
C CYS A 403 -28.82 -3.22 5.88
N HIS A 404 -30.03 -2.86 6.32
CA HIS A 404 -30.26 -2.32 7.65
C HIS A 404 -29.94 -3.31 8.77
N ASN A 405 -30.16 -4.62 8.56
CA ASN A 405 -29.78 -5.66 9.52
C ASN A 405 -28.27 -5.72 9.80
N ASN A 406 -27.42 -5.23 8.90
CA ASN A 406 -25.98 -5.17 9.10
C ASN A 406 -25.54 -3.79 9.59
N ILE A 407 -26.03 -2.73 8.94
CA ILE A 407 -25.49 -1.38 9.13
C ILE A 407 -26.06 -0.66 10.36
N ASP A 408 -27.34 -0.87 10.71
CA ASP A 408 -27.98 -0.17 11.83
C ASP A 408 -27.39 -0.60 13.19
N PRO A 409 -27.13 -1.89 13.47
CA PRO A 409 -26.49 -2.31 14.71
C PRO A 409 -25.13 -1.65 14.98
N VAL A 410 -24.29 -1.53 13.95
CA VAL A 410 -22.97 -0.87 14.04
C VAL A 410 -23.12 0.66 14.09
N ALA A 411 -24.11 1.23 13.39
CA ALA A 411 -24.41 2.66 13.49
C ALA A 411 -24.85 3.06 14.91
N GLY A 412 -25.55 2.15 15.59
CA GLY A 412 -25.96 2.28 16.99
C GLY A 412 -24.80 2.43 17.97
N TRP A 413 -23.59 1.96 17.63
CA TRP A 413 -22.39 2.17 18.45
C TRP A 413 -22.11 3.65 18.68
N PHE A 414 -22.37 4.47 17.65
CA PHE A 414 -22.06 5.90 17.65
C PHE A 414 -23.21 6.77 18.14
N GLN A 415 -24.26 6.19 18.76
CA GLN A 415 -25.47 6.91 19.15
C GLN A 415 -25.21 8.13 20.06
N LYS A 416 -24.17 8.05 20.90
CA LYS A 416 -23.79 9.13 21.83
C LYS A 416 -22.95 10.24 21.19
N PHE A 417 -22.56 10.12 19.92
CA PHE A 417 -21.67 11.10 19.26
C PHE A 417 -22.42 11.97 18.25
N GLY A 418 -22.36 13.28 18.48
CA GLY A 418 -22.91 14.34 17.63
C GLY A 418 -22.42 14.34 16.18
N ASP A 419 -22.98 15.24 15.37
CA ASP A 419 -22.61 15.40 13.96
C ASP A 419 -21.14 15.81 13.80
N LEU A 420 -20.62 16.63 14.72
CA LEU A 420 -19.20 17.01 14.82
C LEU A 420 -18.36 16.05 15.70
N GLY A 421 -18.92 14.93 16.16
CA GLY A 421 -18.22 13.96 16.99
C GLY A 421 -18.19 14.27 18.50
N ALA A 422 -18.83 15.34 18.97
CA ALA A 422 -18.95 15.63 20.39
C ALA A 422 -19.77 14.56 21.13
N TYR A 423 -19.27 14.07 22.27
CA TYR A 423 -19.97 13.09 23.10
C TYR A 423 -21.11 13.76 23.89
N ARG A 424 -22.28 13.11 23.88
CA ARG A 424 -23.53 13.59 24.49
C ARG A 424 -24.28 12.42 25.11
N VAL A 425 -24.24 12.34 26.44
CA VAL A 425 -24.82 11.24 27.23
C VAL A 425 -26.34 11.10 27.07
N ASP A 426 -27.03 12.19 26.79
CA ASP A 426 -28.48 12.29 26.67
C ASP A 426 -29.05 11.80 25.33
N ARG A 427 -28.21 11.64 24.31
CA ARG A 427 -28.65 11.12 23.01
C ARG A 427 -28.98 9.64 23.10
N ASN A 428 -30.08 9.22 22.49
CA ASN A 428 -30.51 7.81 22.50
C ASN A 428 -30.72 7.30 21.08
N TRP A 429 -30.43 6.02 20.88
CA TRP A 429 -30.77 5.32 19.65
C TRP A 429 -32.29 5.28 19.46
N PRO A 430 -32.83 5.62 18.28
CA PRO A 430 -34.26 5.57 18.03
C PRO A 430 -34.83 4.16 18.18
N GLU A 431 -35.91 4.01 18.95
CA GLU A 431 -36.61 2.71 19.14
C GLU A 431 -37.23 2.16 17.85
N THR A 432 -37.39 3.02 16.84
CA THR A 432 -37.91 2.63 15.52
C THR A 432 -36.83 1.99 14.62
N LEU A 433 -35.57 1.92 15.06
CA LEU A 433 -34.49 1.28 14.30
C LEU A 433 -34.07 -0.03 14.94
N ILE A 434 -33.36 -0.84 14.17
CA ILE A 434 -32.74 -2.07 14.66
C ILE A 434 -31.75 -1.69 15.77
N PRO A 435 -31.77 -2.37 16.93
CA PRO A 435 -30.95 -1.98 18.08
C PRO A 435 -29.44 -2.11 17.78
N PRO A 436 -28.59 -1.37 18.52
CA PRO A 436 -27.15 -1.57 18.53
C PRO A 436 -26.77 -3.05 18.72
N GLY A 437 -25.71 -3.48 18.05
CA GLY A 437 -25.29 -4.87 18.05
C GLY A 437 -24.15 -5.12 17.07
N PHE A 438 -23.75 -6.39 16.92
CA PHE A 438 -22.71 -6.80 15.98
C PHE A 438 -22.88 -8.26 15.58
N ASN A 439 -22.72 -8.60 14.29
CA ASN A 439 -22.81 -9.98 13.80
C ASN A 439 -24.03 -10.79 14.32
N ARG A 440 -25.20 -10.12 14.43
CA ARG A 440 -26.47 -10.65 14.97
C ARG A 440 -26.55 -10.78 16.49
N ASP A 441 -25.46 -10.51 17.20
CA ASP A 441 -25.50 -10.33 18.65
C ASP A 441 -26.11 -8.96 18.95
N ASN A 442 -27.32 -8.98 19.49
CA ASN A 442 -27.97 -7.77 19.96
C ASN A 442 -27.31 -7.32 21.26
N MET A 443 -27.03 -6.02 21.35
CA MET A 443 -26.54 -5.42 22.58
C MET A 443 -27.66 -5.37 23.63
N PRO A 444 -27.39 -5.70 24.90
CA PRO A 444 -28.36 -5.51 25.98
C PRO A 444 -28.74 -4.03 26.13
N TYR A 445 -30.04 -3.74 26.27
CA TYR A 445 -30.54 -2.36 26.35
C TYR A 445 -29.88 -1.52 27.46
N GLY A 446 -29.61 -2.13 28.62
CA GLY A 446 -28.97 -1.46 29.76
C GLY A 446 -27.53 -1.01 29.51
N GLU A 447 -26.88 -1.52 28.47
CA GLU A 447 -25.49 -1.20 28.14
C GLU A 447 -25.38 -0.11 27.05
N PHE A 448 -26.48 0.37 26.47
CA PHE A 448 -26.45 1.29 25.32
C PHE A 448 -25.63 2.57 25.53
N ALA A 449 -25.43 3.00 26.78
CA ALA A 449 -24.55 4.13 27.10
C ALA A 449 -23.10 3.90 26.64
N GLU A 450 -22.65 2.64 26.63
CA GLU A 450 -21.30 2.20 26.30
C GLU A 450 -21.23 1.49 24.94
N ALA A 451 -22.22 1.72 24.05
CA ALA A 451 -22.34 0.99 22.78
C ALA A 451 -21.09 1.07 21.89
N ASN A 452 -20.36 2.18 21.94
CA ASN A 452 -19.14 2.37 21.18
C ASN A 452 -18.01 1.45 21.67
N VAL A 453 -17.73 1.46 22.97
CA VAL A 453 -16.71 0.62 23.62
C VAL A 453 -17.07 -0.86 23.50
N TRP A 454 -18.34 -1.20 23.71
CA TRP A 454 -18.86 -2.56 23.56
C TRP A 454 -18.67 -3.12 22.15
N GLY A 455 -18.94 -2.29 21.13
CA GLY A 455 -18.80 -2.64 19.73
C GLY A 455 -17.34 -2.78 19.32
N ALA A 456 -16.50 -1.82 19.73
CA ALA A 456 -15.06 -1.85 19.50
C ALA A 456 -14.39 -3.11 20.06
N GLY A 457 -14.77 -3.53 21.29
CA GLY A 457 -14.23 -4.74 21.89
C GLY A 457 -14.62 -6.04 21.16
N ARG A 458 -15.71 -6.05 20.39
CA ARG A 458 -16.10 -7.17 19.51
C ARG A 458 -15.45 -7.08 18.15
N LEU A 459 -15.35 -5.88 17.59
CA LEU A 459 -14.63 -5.60 16.35
C LEU A 459 -13.19 -6.12 16.43
N ALA A 460 -12.49 -5.82 17.54
CA ALA A 460 -11.12 -6.25 17.78
C ALA A 460 -10.92 -7.77 17.85
N LYS A 461 -12.00 -8.55 18.05
CA LYS A 461 -11.99 -10.01 18.15
C LYS A 461 -12.56 -10.69 16.90
N ASP A 462 -13.02 -9.90 15.92
CA ASP A 462 -13.56 -10.44 14.67
C ASP A 462 -12.40 -10.89 13.78
N PRO A 463 -12.39 -12.13 13.25
CA PRO A 463 -11.31 -12.61 12.37
C PRO A 463 -11.10 -11.73 11.12
N ARG A 464 -12.14 -11.01 10.67
CA ARG A 464 -12.01 -10.07 9.54
C ARG A 464 -11.14 -8.87 9.88
N PHE A 465 -10.92 -8.56 11.16
CA PHE A 465 -9.98 -7.54 11.58
C PHE A 465 -8.58 -7.83 11.04
N ALA A 466 -8.07 -9.03 11.26
CA ALA A 466 -6.75 -9.44 10.77
C ALA A 466 -6.63 -9.29 9.25
N LEU A 467 -7.56 -9.89 8.50
CA LEU A 467 -7.61 -9.80 7.04
C LEU A 467 -7.68 -8.36 6.51
N SER A 468 -8.48 -7.50 7.16
CA SER A 468 -8.59 -6.09 6.77
C SER A 468 -7.26 -5.34 6.87
N GLN A 469 -6.44 -5.65 7.88
CA GLN A 469 -5.14 -5.02 8.04
C GLN A 469 -4.16 -5.48 6.97
N ILE A 470 -4.22 -6.75 6.55
CA ILE A 470 -3.44 -7.25 5.40
C ILE A 470 -3.83 -6.53 4.12
N TYR A 471 -5.12 -6.31 3.88
CA TYR A 471 -5.59 -5.58 2.70
C TYR A 471 -5.14 -4.12 2.71
N ASN A 472 -5.20 -3.47 3.87
CA ASN A 472 -4.76 -2.09 4.07
C ASN A 472 -3.25 -1.94 3.82
N VAL A 473 -2.43 -2.82 4.40
CA VAL A 473 -0.97 -2.80 4.22
C VAL A 473 -0.58 -3.18 2.79
N LEU A 474 -1.24 -4.17 2.17
CA LEU A 474 -1.02 -4.52 0.77
C LEU A 474 -1.25 -3.30 -0.11
N THR A 475 -2.42 -2.68 -0.01
CA THR A 475 -2.77 -1.48 -0.78
C THR A 475 -1.78 -0.35 -0.51
N GLY A 476 -1.38 -0.18 0.76
CA GLY A 476 -0.40 0.80 1.19
C GLY A 476 0.98 0.61 0.56
N LEU A 477 1.48 -0.63 0.46
CA LEU A 477 2.81 -0.96 -0.05
C LEU A 477 2.87 -1.10 -1.58
N THR A 478 1.86 -1.71 -2.19
CA THR A 478 1.87 -2.06 -3.62
C THR A 478 0.95 -1.18 -4.47
N GLY A 479 0.07 -0.40 -3.85
CA GLY A 479 -1.00 0.31 -4.56
C GLY A 479 -2.12 -0.60 -5.09
N GLN A 480 -2.00 -1.93 -4.94
CA GLN A 480 -2.99 -2.89 -5.40
C GLN A 480 -4.09 -3.07 -4.37
N LYS A 481 -5.35 -3.06 -4.83
CA LYS A 481 -6.48 -3.49 -4.01
C LYS A 481 -6.50 -5.02 -3.92
N PRO A 482 -7.01 -5.61 -2.81
CA PRO A 482 -7.24 -7.04 -2.74
C PRO A 482 -8.18 -7.50 -3.87
N LEU A 483 -7.93 -8.69 -4.40
CA LEU A 483 -8.74 -9.32 -5.42
C LEU A 483 -10.11 -9.66 -4.84
N LEU A 484 -11.14 -9.42 -5.64
CA LEU A 484 -12.50 -9.85 -5.34
C LEU A 484 -12.73 -11.22 -6.00
N SER A 485 -13.51 -12.08 -5.34
CA SER A 485 -13.93 -13.33 -5.96
C SER A 485 -14.75 -13.00 -7.22
N PRO A 486 -14.41 -13.56 -8.40
CA PRO A 486 -15.26 -13.43 -9.57
C PRO A 486 -16.62 -14.10 -9.34
N MET A 487 -17.65 -13.61 -10.02
CA MET A 487 -18.99 -14.20 -10.06
C MET A 487 -19.09 -15.28 -11.15
N SER A 488 -19.94 -16.28 -10.91
CA SER A 488 -20.22 -17.32 -11.91
C SER A 488 -20.75 -16.69 -13.21
N GLY A 489 -20.20 -17.12 -14.35
CA GLY A 489 -20.52 -16.58 -15.67
C GLY A 489 -19.70 -15.35 -16.09
N GLU A 490 -18.81 -14.82 -15.25
CA GLU A 490 -17.85 -13.80 -15.67
C GLU A 490 -16.86 -14.32 -16.71
N GLU A 491 -16.42 -13.45 -17.62
CA GLU A 491 -15.35 -13.75 -18.56
C GLU A 491 -14.05 -14.08 -17.81
N ASN A 492 -13.37 -15.14 -18.27
CA ASN A 492 -12.15 -15.69 -17.67
C ASN A 492 -12.30 -16.03 -16.18
N PHE A 493 -13.51 -16.48 -15.79
CA PHE A 493 -13.83 -16.89 -14.40
C PHE A 493 -12.73 -17.77 -13.80
N SER A 494 -12.32 -18.83 -14.51
CA SER A 494 -11.33 -19.79 -14.00
C SER A 494 -9.96 -19.15 -13.72
N ASP A 495 -9.48 -18.25 -14.59
CA ASP A 495 -8.20 -17.56 -14.40
C ASP A 495 -8.26 -16.57 -13.23
N LYS A 496 -9.33 -15.76 -13.17
CA LYS A 496 -9.56 -14.82 -12.06
C LYS A 496 -9.73 -15.54 -10.73
N PHE A 497 -10.42 -16.68 -10.74
CA PHE A 497 -10.68 -17.45 -9.53
C PHE A 497 -9.41 -18.09 -9.00
N ARG A 498 -8.54 -18.64 -9.86
CA ARG A 498 -7.21 -19.10 -9.46
C ARG A 498 -6.35 -18.00 -8.83
N ALA A 499 -6.32 -16.82 -9.47
CA ALA A 499 -5.60 -15.66 -8.93
C ALA A 499 -6.15 -15.23 -7.56
N TYR A 500 -7.48 -15.19 -7.43
CA TYR A 500 -8.16 -14.89 -6.17
C TYR A 500 -7.81 -15.92 -5.09
N LEU A 501 -7.86 -17.22 -5.38
CA LEU A 501 -7.55 -18.27 -4.41
C LEU A 501 -6.09 -18.23 -3.95
N ALA A 502 -5.15 -18.00 -4.86
CA ALA A 502 -3.74 -17.85 -4.50
C ALA A 502 -3.53 -16.70 -3.49
N GLN A 503 -4.20 -15.57 -3.72
CA GLN A 503 -4.17 -14.44 -2.80
C GLN A 503 -4.88 -14.76 -1.48
N TYR A 504 -6.06 -15.37 -1.57
CA TYR A 504 -6.92 -15.70 -0.44
C TYR A 504 -6.18 -16.57 0.58
N TYR A 505 -5.65 -17.72 0.16
CA TYR A 505 -4.99 -18.64 1.09
C TYR A 505 -3.74 -18.01 1.73
N MET A 506 -2.93 -17.31 0.94
CA MET A 506 -1.72 -16.66 1.46
C MET A 506 -2.06 -15.53 2.44
N PHE A 507 -3.14 -14.77 2.20
CA PHE A 507 -3.57 -13.72 3.12
C PHE A 507 -4.23 -14.26 4.38
N ASN A 508 -4.90 -15.42 4.34
CA ASN A 508 -5.34 -16.10 5.56
C ASN A 508 -4.15 -16.59 6.38
N GLN A 509 -3.11 -17.13 5.74
CA GLN A 509 -1.86 -17.48 6.44
C GLN A 509 -1.23 -16.24 7.11
N PHE A 510 -1.16 -15.10 6.42
CA PHE A 510 -0.65 -13.86 7.02
C PHE A 510 -1.53 -13.37 8.18
N ALA A 511 -2.85 -13.60 8.12
CA ALA A 511 -3.77 -13.27 9.21
C ALA A 511 -3.51 -14.14 10.44
N GLU A 512 -3.29 -15.44 10.26
CA GLU A 512 -2.93 -16.35 11.34
C GLU A 512 -1.58 -15.97 11.98
N GLU A 513 -0.57 -15.61 11.18
CA GLU A 513 0.73 -15.12 11.66
C GLU A 513 0.58 -13.82 12.46
N PHE A 514 -0.26 -12.89 11.98
CA PHE A 514 -0.56 -11.64 12.66
C PHE A 514 -1.25 -11.88 14.00
N GLU A 515 -2.27 -12.75 14.06
CA GLU A 515 -2.94 -13.13 15.30
C GLU A 515 -1.99 -13.83 16.29
N ALA A 516 -1.17 -14.77 15.81
CA ALA A 516 -0.19 -15.49 16.61
C ALA A 516 0.89 -14.57 17.20
N SER A 517 1.21 -13.47 16.50
CA SER A 517 2.12 -12.42 16.99
C SER A 517 1.49 -11.48 18.03
N ASN A 518 0.28 -11.78 18.51
CA ASN A 518 -0.53 -10.89 19.35
C ASN A 518 -0.84 -9.56 18.63
N TYR A 519 -1.18 -9.65 17.35
CA TYR A 519 -1.50 -8.52 16.47
C TYR A 519 -0.34 -7.51 16.31
N ASP A 520 0.91 -7.95 16.12
CA ASP A 520 1.99 -7.05 15.71
C ASP A 520 1.91 -6.75 14.20
N ILE A 521 1.51 -5.52 13.83
CA ILE A 521 1.31 -5.14 12.43
C ILE A 521 2.59 -5.23 11.60
N ARG A 522 3.77 -5.18 12.22
CA ARG A 522 5.06 -5.31 11.52
C ARG A 522 5.22 -6.68 10.89
N VAL A 523 4.59 -7.73 11.46
CA VAL A 523 4.52 -9.06 10.85
C VAL A 523 3.81 -8.99 9.50
N VAL A 524 2.70 -8.24 9.39
CA VAL A 524 1.98 -8.05 8.13
C VAL A 524 2.85 -7.36 7.07
N PHE A 525 3.55 -6.28 7.44
CA PHE A 525 4.50 -5.62 6.53
C PHE A 525 5.59 -6.58 6.06
N LYS A 526 6.22 -7.33 6.97
CA LYS A 526 7.28 -8.28 6.66
C LYS A 526 6.80 -9.42 5.76
N SER A 527 5.63 -10.01 6.05
CA SER A 527 5.04 -11.09 5.26
C SER A 527 4.70 -10.63 3.85
N ILE A 528 4.15 -9.41 3.67
CA ILE A 528 3.87 -8.85 2.34
C ILE A 528 5.16 -8.57 1.57
N ILE A 529 6.15 -7.91 2.18
CA ILE A 529 7.45 -7.57 1.53
C ILE A 529 8.19 -8.83 1.05
N LYS A 530 8.13 -9.92 1.83
CA LYS A 530 8.78 -11.19 1.47
C LYS A 530 8.01 -12.01 0.45
N SER A 531 6.73 -11.68 0.22
CA SER A 531 5.83 -12.43 -0.66
C SER A 531 6.03 -12.14 -2.16
N PRO A 532 5.50 -12.99 -3.04
CA PRO A 532 5.43 -12.71 -4.48
C PRO A 532 4.68 -11.42 -4.84
N TYR A 533 3.72 -10.94 -4.04
CA TYR A 533 2.96 -9.72 -4.34
C TYR A 533 3.80 -8.45 -4.26
N PHE A 534 4.90 -8.45 -3.50
CA PHE A 534 5.85 -7.35 -3.46
C PHE A 534 7.07 -7.62 -4.36
N ARG A 535 7.44 -8.89 -4.53
CA ARG A 535 8.72 -9.27 -5.15
C ARG A 535 8.64 -9.71 -6.61
N ALA A 536 7.47 -9.97 -7.18
CA ALA A 536 7.41 -10.35 -8.60
C ALA A 536 8.12 -9.29 -9.46
N ARG A 537 8.84 -9.69 -10.51
CA ARG A 537 9.53 -8.74 -11.40
C ARG A 537 9.33 -9.08 -12.86
N ASN A 538 9.37 -10.36 -13.18
CA ASN A 538 9.30 -10.83 -14.55
C ASN A 538 8.71 -12.25 -14.60
N TYR A 539 8.55 -12.77 -15.81
CA TYR A 539 8.14 -14.15 -16.07
C TYR A 539 9.21 -14.89 -16.87
N GLY A 540 9.56 -16.08 -16.42
CA GLY A 540 10.50 -16.96 -17.10
C GLY A 540 9.83 -17.78 -18.19
N GLY A 541 10.30 -17.64 -19.43
CA GLY A 541 9.85 -18.41 -20.59
C GLY A 541 8.73 -17.74 -21.38
N ASP A 542 8.11 -18.49 -22.31
CA ASP A 542 7.05 -17.98 -23.17
C ASP A 542 5.75 -17.78 -22.37
N LEU A 543 5.25 -16.54 -22.37
CA LEU A 543 4.02 -16.16 -21.67
C LEU A 543 2.81 -16.34 -22.59
N SER A 544 1.95 -17.33 -22.30
CA SER A 544 0.69 -17.50 -23.02
C SER A 544 -0.29 -16.36 -22.70
N GLY A 545 -1.23 -16.06 -23.60
CA GLY A 545 -2.21 -14.98 -23.36
C GLY A 545 -3.08 -15.21 -22.10
N ALA A 546 -3.47 -16.45 -21.83
CA ALA A 546 -4.20 -16.80 -20.60
C ALA A 546 -3.33 -16.60 -19.35
N ARG A 547 -2.06 -17.02 -19.41
CA ARG A 547 -1.12 -16.85 -18.29
C ARG A 547 -0.77 -15.38 -18.05
N GLN A 548 -0.67 -14.59 -19.11
CA GLN A 548 -0.51 -13.14 -19.01
C GLN A 548 -1.70 -12.54 -18.25
N PHE A 549 -2.93 -12.88 -18.64
CA PHE A 549 -4.13 -12.35 -18.00
C PHE A 549 -4.24 -12.75 -16.52
N GLU A 550 -3.91 -13.99 -16.19
CA GLU A 550 -3.84 -14.48 -14.81
C GLU A 550 -2.81 -13.68 -13.98
N LEU A 551 -1.62 -13.45 -14.53
CA LEU A 551 -0.55 -12.71 -13.86
C LEU A 551 -0.72 -11.18 -13.85
N LEU A 552 -1.62 -10.60 -14.66
CA LEU A 552 -1.95 -9.17 -14.57
C LEU A 552 -2.45 -8.78 -13.17
N GLN A 553 -2.99 -9.75 -12.42
CA GLN A 553 -3.43 -9.56 -11.04
C GLN A 553 -2.25 -9.47 -10.05
N LEU A 554 -1.07 -9.98 -10.44
CA LEU A 554 0.20 -9.93 -9.71
C LEU A 554 1.03 -8.73 -10.17
N ALA A 555 0.61 -7.51 -9.84
CA ALA A 555 1.36 -6.28 -10.10
C ALA A 555 2.15 -5.88 -8.86
N SER A 556 3.43 -6.20 -8.88
CA SER A 556 4.39 -5.88 -7.80
C SER A 556 5.01 -4.50 -7.94
N SER A 557 4.91 -3.87 -9.11
CA SER A 557 5.47 -2.54 -9.38
C SER A 557 4.39 -1.47 -9.32
N ARG A 558 4.64 -0.38 -8.59
CA ARG A 558 3.72 0.75 -8.49
C ARG A 558 4.35 2.05 -8.95
N PHE A 559 3.55 2.92 -9.54
CA PHE A 559 3.94 4.32 -9.73
C PHE A 559 4.09 4.99 -8.37
N LEU A 560 5.21 5.68 -8.16
CA LEU A 560 5.53 6.26 -6.85
C LEU A 560 4.56 7.39 -6.49
N THR A 561 4.15 7.41 -5.23
CA THR A 561 3.40 8.54 -4.67
C THR A 561 4.29 9.79 -4.62
N PRO A 562 3.73 11.01 -4.57
CA PRO A 562 4.53 12.23 -4.45
C PRO A 562 5.47 12.21 -3.23
N GLU A 563 5.01 11.65 -2.11
CA GLU A 563 5.80 11.51 -0.88
C GLU A 563 6.97 10.54 -1.06
N ALA A 564 6.73 9.37 -1.67
CA ALA A 564 7.76 8.38 -1.93
C ALA A 564 8.79 8.86 -2.97
N LEU A 565 8.32 9.48 -4.05
CA LEU A 565 9.21 10.05 -5.07
C LEU A 565 10.06 11.19 -4.50
N HIS A 566 9.48 12.07 -3.68
CA HIS A 566 10.24 13.14 -3.02
C HIS A 566 11.42 12.59 -2.21
N ARG A 567 11.17 11.56 -1.39
CA ARG A 567 12.23 10.89 -0.60
C ARG A 567 13.23 10.19 -1.50
N LYS A 568 12.79 9.46 -2.54
CA LYS A 568 13.68 8.79 -3.49
C LYS A 568 14.59 9.78 -4.22
N ILE A 569 14.09 10.92 -4.68
CA ILE A 569 14.88 12.00 -5.29
C ILE A 569 16.00 12.44 -4.33
N TRP A 570 15.64 12.69 -3.07
CA TRP A 570 16.63 13.10 -2.08
C TRP A 570 17.66 11.99 -1.82
N ALA A 571 17.22 10.75 -1.61
CA ALA A 571 18.10 9.63 -1.36
C ALA A 571 19.12 9.39 -2.49
N VAL A 572 18.70 9.50 -3.75
CA VAL A 572 19.61 9.24 -4.89
C VAL A 572 20.49 10.44 -5.24
N SER A 573 19.98 11.67 -5.11
CA SER A 573 20.66 12.89 -5.60
C SER A 573 21.33 13.73 -4.51
N GLY A 574 21.06 13.45 -3.23
CA GLY A 574 21.55 14.23 -2.09
C GLY A 574 20.73 15.49 -1.80
N TYR A 575 19.79 15.87 -2.67
CA TYR A 575 18.99 17.08 -2.53
C TYR A 575 17.50 16.83 -2.82
N PRO A 576 16.57 17.46 -2.09
CA PRO A 576 15.15 17.43 -2.43
C PRO A 576 14.79 18.38 -3.59
N TRP A 577 13.71 18.04 -4.29
CA TRP A 577 13.12 18.93 -5.30
C TRP A 577 12.24 20.02 -4.66
N ARG A 578 12.80 21.22 -4.52
CA ARG A 578 12.21 22.37 -3.80
C ARG A 578 12.68 23.74 -4.28
N GLU A 579 11.89 24.78 -4.01
CA GLU A 579 12.13 26.18 -4.43
C GLU A 579 13.42 26.82 -3.89
N GLY A 580 14.00 26.23 -2.84
CA GLY A 580 15.25 26.65 -2.22
C GLY A 580 15.38 26.04 -0.83
N ARG A 581 16.44 26.35 -0.08
CA ARG A 581 16.73 25.72 1.23
C ARG A 581 15.60 25.82 2.26
N PHE A 582 14.88 26.95 2.26
CA PHE A 582 13.71 27.20 3.12
C PHE A 582 12.40 27.22 2.33
N GLY A 583 12.45 26.86 1.05
CA GLY A 583 11.32 26.88 0.15
C GLY A 583 10.39 25.68 0.33
N THR A 584 9.35 25.64 -0.48
CA THR A 584 8.37 24.55 -0.46
C THR A 584 8.90 23.32 -1.20
N ASP A 585 8.74 22.13 -0.62
CA ASP A 585 8.96 20.86 -1.33
C ASP A 585 7.85 20.65 -2.35
N TYR A 586 8.25 20.54 -3.61
CA TYR A 586 7.33 20.68 -4.74
C TYR A 586 6.29 19.56 -4.84
N LEU A 587 6.69 18.32 -4.52
CA LEU A 587 5.81 17.15 -4.50
C LEU A 587 4.95 17.04 -3.25
N LEU A 588 5.28 17.76 -2.17
CA LEU A 588 4.57 17.67 -0.89
C LEU A 588 3.52 18.79 -0.71
N SER A 589 3.47 19.75 -1.64
CA SER A 589 2.59 20.91 -1.54
C SER A 589 1.40 20.86 -2.49
N GLY A 590 0.20 21.04 -1.92
CA GLY A 590 -1.05 21.17 -2.68
C GLY A 590 -1.09 22.40 -3.61
N ASN A 591 -0.30 23.43 -3.31
CA ASN A 591 -0.16 24.63 -4.15
C ASN A 591 0.89 24.46 -5.27
N ARG A 592 1.53 23.30 -5.34
CA ARG A 592 2.58 22.98 -6.32
C ARG A 592 2.19 21.70 -7.08
N TYR A 593 2.94 20.61 -6.95
CA TYR A 593 2.78 19.43 -7.78
C TYR A 593 2.16 18.24 -7.05
N LYS A 594 1.83 18.31 -5.75
CA LYS A 594 1.28 17.16 -4.99
C LYS A 594 0.07 16.54 -5.70
N LEU A 595 -0.95 17.34 -5.98
CA LEU A 595 -2.18 16.86 -6.64
C LEU A 595 -1.95 16.54 -8.14
N LEU A 596 -1.13 17.34 -8.82
CA LEU A 596 -0.80 17.11 -10.24
C LEU A 596 -0.02 15.81 -10.46
N TYR A 597 0.68 15.34 -9.42
CA TYR A 597 1.43 14.09 -9.41
C TYR A 597 0.68 12.92 -8.74
N GLY A 598 -0.64 13.06 -8.52
CA GLY A 598 -1.49 11.95 -8.06
C GLY A 598 -1.55 11.75 -6.55
N GLY A 599 -1.08 12.74 -5.78
CA GLY A 599 -1.30 12.80 -4.33
C GLY A 599 -2.74 13.13 -3.96
N VAL A 600 -2.99 13.14 -2.66
CA VAL A 600 -4.30 13.42 -2.05
C VAL A 600 -4.25 14.68 -1.19
N ASP A 601 -5.38 15.38 -1.09
CA ASP A 601 -5.59 16.49 -0.14
C ASP A 601 -6.45 16.09 1.07
N HIS A 602 -6.92 14.83 1.08
CA HIS A 602 -7.83 14.27 2.09
C HIS A 602 -9.17 15.02 2.20
N PHE A 603 -9.46 15.97 1.29
CA PHE A 603 -10.68 16.75 1.21
C PHE A 603 -11.54 16.36 0.02
N ASP A 604 -11.18 16.84 -1.17
CA ASP A 604 -11.89 16.57 -2.41
C ASP A 604 -11.25 15.39 -3.16
N VAL A 605 -9.93 15.24 -3.03
CA VAL A 605 -9.15 14.16 -3.62
C VAL A 605 -8.74 13.18 -2.54
N LEU A 606 -9.47 12.06 -2.48
CA LEU A 606 -9.31 11.01 -1.47
C LEU A 606 -8.58 9.77 -1.99
N GLN A 607 -8.49 9.61 -3.31
CA GLN A 607 -7.83 8.46 -3.90
C GLN A 607 -6.62 8.93 -4.69
N ARG A 608 -5.51 8.22 -4.51
CA ARG A 608 -4.31 8.43 -5.32
C ARG A 608 -4.57 8.03 -6.76
N ILE A 609 -4.00 8.79 -7.68
CA ILE A 609 -3.97 8.40 -9.09
C ILE A 609 -2.72 7.54 -9.27
N GLY A 610 -2.91 6.22 -9.34
CA GLY A 610 -1.81 5.26 -9.51
C GLY A 610 -1.40 4.99 -10.95
N GLU A 611 -2.24 5.38 -11.92
CA GLU A 611 -1.95 5.25 -13.35
C GLU A 611 -1.38 6.57 -13.89
N PRO A 612 -0.16 6.58 -14.45
CA PRO A 612 0.43 7.82 -14.94
C PRO A 612 -0.34 8.39 -16.13
N ASN A 613 -0.48 9.72 -16.15
CA ASN A 613 -1.07 10.46 -17.26
C ASN A 613 -0.09 11.52 -17.80
N GLY A 614 -0.47 12.23 -18.87
CA GLY A 614 0.39 13.22 -19.50
C GLY A 614 0.84 14.37 -18.59
N ILE A 615 0.06 14.74 -17.56
CA ILE A 615 0.47 15.75 -16.58
C ILE A 615 1.60 15.19 -15.72
N MET A 616 1.46 13.97 -15.21
CA MET A 616 2.49 13.31 -14.39
C MET A 616 3.79 13.10 -15.15
N ALA A 617 3.72 12.76 -16.44
CA ALA A 617 4.90 12.67 -17.31
C ALA A 617 5.63 14.02 -17.39
N ASN A 618 4.91 15.11 -17.69
CA ASN A 618 5.50 16.46 -17.75
C ASN A 618 6.09 16.93 -16.41
N VAL A 619 5.45 16.57 -15.28
CA VAL A 619 5.99 16.85 -13.94
C VAL A 619 7.29 16.06 -13.71
N SER A 620 7.34 14.79 -14.11
CA SER A 620 8.54 13.95 -14.00
C SER A 620 9.69 14.50 -14.85
N ASP A 621 9.42 14.88 -16.10
CA ASP A 621 10.42 15.45 -17.00
C ASP A 621 10.99 16.77 -16.47
N ARG A 622 10.12 17.64 -15.97
CA ARG A 622 10.53 18.89 -15.32
C ARG A 622 11.39 18.62 -14.09
N MET A 623 10.96 17.69 -13.24
CA MET A 623 11.69 17.28 -12.04
C MET A 623 13.09 16.76 -12.42
N ALA A 624 13.19 15.88 -13.42
CA ALA A 624 14.46 15.31 -13.87
C ALA A 624 15.44 16.39 -14.34
N ASN A 625 14.96 17.36 -15.12
CA ASN A 625 15.77 18.47 -15.62
C ASN A 625 16.20 19.45 -14.50
N GLU A 626 15.27 19.85 -13.63
CA GLU A 626 15.61 20.76 -12.53
C GLU A 626 16.54 20.11 -11.49
N MET A 627 16.35 18.81 -11.23
CA MET A 627 17.21 18.06 -10.30
C MET A 627 18.59 17.79 -10.88
N SER A 628 18.73 17.55 -12.19
CA SER A 628 20.06 17.42 -12.81
C SER A 628 20.84 18.73 -12.73
N CYS A 629 20.21 19.87 -13.05
CA CYS A 629 20.80 21.21 -12.88
C CYS A 629 21.20 21.51 -11.43
N ARG A 630 20.46 20.98 -10.45
CA ARG A 630 20.76 21.19 -9.04
C ARG A 630 21.87 20.30 -8.53
N ALA A 631 21.77 18.99 -8.77
CA ALA A 631 22.61 18.01 -8.10
C ALA A 631 23.98 17.89 -8.79
N VAL A 632 24.04 17.94 -10.13
CA VAL A 632 25.27 17.67 -10.87
C VAL A 632 26.39 18.67 -10.57
N PRO A 633 26.23 19.99 -10.77
CA PRO A 633 27.30 20.92 -10.49
C PRO A 633 27.64 21.02 -9.00
N ARG A 634 26.68 20.71 -8.10
CA ARG A 634 26.94 20.68 -6.65
C ARG A 634 27.80 19.49 -6.26
N ASP A 635 27.56 18.32 -6.83
CA ASP A 635 28.42 17.17 -6.59
C ASP A 635 29.84 17.42 -7.12
N PHE A 636 30.00 18.08 -8.27
CA PHE A 636 31.33 18.49 -8.75
C PHE A 636 32.01 19.59 -7.91
N SER A 637 31.24 20.36 -7.12
CA SER A 637 31.80 21.42 -6.26
C SER A 637 32.52 20.89 -5.01
N ILE A 638 32.34 19.62 -4.66
CA ILE A 638 32.96 18.98 -3.50
C ILE A 638 34.07 17.98 -3.90
N PRO A 639 34.98 17.64 -2.97
CA PRO A 639 36.08 16.68 -3.23
C PRO A 639 35.57 15.34 -3.74
N GLN A 640 36.31 14.71 -4.66
CA GLN A 640 35.86 13.51 -5.40
C GLN A 640 35.50 12.34 -4.47
N GLU A 641 36.23 12.19 -3.38
CA GLU A 641 36.03 11.17 -2.34
C GLU A 641 34.75 11.38 -1.50
N GLU A 642 34.21 12.60 -1.49
CA GLU A 642 32.95 12.96 -0.81
C GLU A 642 31.74 12.98 -1.78
N ARG A 643 31.99 12.79 -3.08
CA ARG A 643 30.96 12.85 -4.12
C ARG A 643 29.97 11.70 -4.03
N LEU A 644 28.71 12.06 -4.18
CA LEU A 644 27.59 11.14 -4.16
C LEU A 644 27.30 10.55 -5.55
N LEU A 645 27.47 11.33 -6.61
CA LEU A 645 27.07 11.00 -7.98
C LEU A 645 28.27 10.71 -8.90
N PHE A 646 29.39 11.41 -8.71
CA PHE A 646 30.55 11.33 -9.61
C PHE A 646 31.87 10.90 -8.93
N PRO A 647 31.92 9.75 -8.22
CA PRO A 647 33.14 9.31 -7.55
C PRO A 647 34.24 8.83 -8.50
N TYR A 648 33.93 8.52 -9.78
CA TYR A 648 34.92 7.94 -10.72
C TYR A 648 35.39 8.89 -11.82
N VAL A 649 34.89 10.13 -11.85
CA VAL A 649 35.17 11.07 -12.95
C VAL A 649 35.39 12.49 -12.45
N ASP A 650 36.06 13.28 -13.27
CA ASP A 650 36.24 14.72 -13.09
C ASP A 650 35.75 15.50 -14.32
N VAL A 651 35.54 16.81 -14.17
CA VAL A 651 35.13 17.71 -15.27
C VAL A 651 36.20 17.83 -16.36
N THR A 652 37.43 17.40 -16.10
CA THR A 652 38.48 17.33 -17.13
C THR A 652 38.47 16.04 -17.95
N PHE A 653 37.58 15.09 -17.66
CA PHE A 653 37.55 13.78 -18.33
C PHE A 653 36.77 13.89 -19.65
N GLU A 654 37.44 14.31 -20.70
CA GLU A 654 36.88 14.40 -22.05
C GLU A 654 37.03 13.05 -22.79
N PRO A 655 35.98 12.54 -23.46
CA PRO A 655 36.02 11.24 -24.14
C PRO A 655 36.91 11.25 -25.39
N LYS A 656 37.19 12.44 -25.94
CA LYS A 656 38.07 12.64 -27.09
C LYS A 656 39.07 13.75 -26.82
N ASP A 657 40.26 13.63 -27.40
CA ASP A 657 41.26 14.68 -27.38
C ASP A 657 40.92 15.82 -28.38
N ARG A 658 41.76 16.85 -28.42
CA ARG A 658 41.59 18.00 -29.32
C ARG A 658 41.64 17.65 -30.81
N ASN A 659 42.16 16.47 -31.17
CA ASN A 659 42.23 15.97 -32.54
C ASN A 659 41.06 15.02 -32.87
N GLY A 660 40.17 14.75 -31.91
CA GLY A 660 39.01 13.86 -32.06
C GLY A 660 39.31 12.37 -31.84
N PHE A 661 40.51 12.02 -31.35
CA PHE A 661 40.85 10.65 -31.00
C PHE A 661 40.32 10.28 -29.62
N ASP A 662 39.91 9.02 -29.46
CA ASP A 662 39.35 8.51 -28.23
C ASP A 662 40.39 8.48 -27.09
N VAL A 663 39.99 8.93 -25.91
CA VAL A 663 40.81 8.93 -24.69
C VAL A 663 40.36 7.75 -23.83
N GLU A 664 40.89 6.56 -24.11
CA GLU A 664 40.44 5.30 -23.49
C GLU A 664 40.33 5.34 -21.95
N PRO A 665 41.30 5.87 -21.18
CA PRO A 665 41.14 5.94 -19.72
C PRO A 665 39.96 6.80 -19.27
N ALA A 666 39.65 7.89 -20.00
CA ALA A 666 38.50 8.74 -19.69
C ALA A 666 37.19 8.02 -20.06
N ILE A 667 37.15 7.32 -21.20
CA ILE A 667 35.99 6.53 -21.62
C ILE A 667 35.67 5.44 -20.60
N GLU A 668 36.67 4.68 -20.14
CA GLU A 668 36.49 3.65 -19.11
C GLU A 668 35.96 4.25 -17.80
N ALA A 669 36.52 5.39 -17.35
CA ALA A 669 36.07 6.08 -16.15
C ALA A 669 34.63 6.60 -16.27
N ILE A 670 34.27 7.19 -17.41
CA ILE A 670 32.90 7.63 -17.71
C ILE A 670 31.93 6.45 -17.67
N LYS A 671 32.25 5.33 -18.33
CA LYS A 671 31.43 4.12 -18.31
C LYS A 671 31.29 3.54 -16.90
N LYS A 672 32.35 3.56 -16.11
CA LYS A 672 32.31 3.14 -14.71
C LYS A 672 31.41 4.03 -13.86
N ASN A 673 31.44 5.35 -14.07
CA ASN A 673 30.54 6.25 -13.36
C ASN A 673 29.09 6.09 -13.81
N ILE A 674 28.84 5.82 -15.10
CA ILE A 674 27.51 5.46 -15.61
C ILE A 674 26.99 4.20 -14.92
N GLN A 675 27.80 3.14 -14.85
CA GLN A 675 27.45 1.90 -14.14
C GLN A 675 27.07 2.19 -12.67
N TYR A 676 27.85 3.02 -11.99
CA TYR A 676 27.54 3.47 -10.63
C TYR A 676 26.21 4.21 -10.53
N LEU A 677 25.92 5.13 -11.45
CA LEU A 677 24.65 5.87 -11.48
C LEU A 677 23.45 4.97 -11.80
N HIS A 678 23.60 3.95 -12.64
CA HIS A 678 22.57 2.93 -12.88
C HIS A 678 22.22 2.18 -11.59
N LYS A 679 23.22 1.71 -10.82
CA LYS A 679 22.98 1.09 -9.50
C LYS A 679 22.36 2.10 -8.53
N ARG A 680 22.92 3.30 -8.44
CA ARG A 680 22.50 4.29 -7.43
C ARG A 680 21.09 4.84 -7.69
N VAL A 681 20.79 5.24 -8.93
CA VAL A 681 19.54 5.92 -9.29
C VAL A 681 18.44 4.91 -9.61
N LEU A 682 18.73 3.95 -10.49
CA LEU A 682 17.74 2.97 -10.96
C LEU A 682 17.70 1.70 -10.12
N GLY A 683 18.75 1.39 -9.37
CA GLY A 683 18.85 0.14 -8.63
C GLY A 683 19.34 -1.04 -9.45
N GLU A 684 19.91 -0.78 -10.63
CA GLU A 684 20.34 -1.84 -11.54
C GLU A 684 21.81 -2.17 -11.38
N VAL A 685 22.11 -3.45 -11.15
CA VAL A 685 23.47 -3.97 -11.17
C VAL A 685 23.75 -4.50 -12.56
N LEU A 686 24.52 -3.75 -13.35
CA LEU A 686 24.84 -4.06 -14.74
C LEU A 686 26.34 -4.28 -14.90
N ASP A 687 26.75 -5.20 -15.76
CA ASP A 687 28.15 -5.31 -16.20
C ASP A 687 28.57 -4.08 -17.01
N LEU A 688 29.86 -3.73 -16.96
CA LEU A 688 30.39 -2.58 -17.70
C LEU A 688 30.20 -2.72 -19.22
N SER A 689 30.12 -3.95 -19.73
CA SER A 689 29.84 -4.27 -21.14
C SER A 689 28.35 -4.36 -21.48
N HIS A 690 27.45 -4.09 -20.52
CA HIS A 690 26.02 -4.20 -20.75
C HIS A 690 25.56 -3.15 -21.79
N PRO A 691 24.68 -3.50 -22.75
CA PRO A 691 24.24 -2.57 -23.81
C PRO A 691 23.63 -1.26 -23.29
N GLU A 692 23.01 -1.28 -22.11
CA GLU A 692 22.42 -0.09 -21.49
C GLU A 692 23.49 0.91 -21.00
N ILE A 693 24.64 0.42 -20.53
CA ILE A 693 25.79 1.26 -20.17
C ILE A 693 26.32 1.94 -21.42
N GLU A 694 26.44 1.20 -22.53
CA GLU A 694 26.84 1.76 -23.82
C GLU A 694 25.84 2.80 -24.33
N ARG A 695 24.54 2.52 -24.25
CA ARG A 695 23.50 3.49 -24.64
C ARG A 695 23.60 4.79 -23.84
N THR A 696 23.80 4.69 -22.53
CA THR A 696 23.95 5.87 -21.67
C THR A 696 25.25 6.63 -21.97
N TYR A 697 26.32 5.91 -22.29
CA TYR A 697 27.58 6.52 -22.73
C TYR A 697 27.41 7.27 -24.05
N GLN A 698 26.66 6.73 -25.01
CA GLN A 698 26.37 7.41 -26.27
C GLN A 698 25.54 8.69 -26.07
N LEU A 699 24.63 8.73 -25.09
CA LEU A 699 23.94 9.96 -24.69
C LEU A 699 24.92 11.02 -24.15
N PHE A 700 25.83 10.62 -23.26
CA PHE A 700 26.88 11.50 -22.74
C PHE A 700 27.74 12.04 -23.89
N LEU A 701 28.27 11.14 -24.73
CA LEU A 701 29.15 11.47 -25.85
C LEU A 701 28.47 12.39 -26.85
N GLY A 702 27.22 12.10 -27.24
CA GLY A 702 26.46 12.93 -28.17
C GLY A 702 26.21 14.34 -27.63
N THR A 703 25.79 14.45 -26.36
CA THR A 703 25.60 15.75 -25.68
C THR A 703 26.91 16.54 -25.63
N TRP A 704 28.00 15.87 -25.26
CA TRP A 704 29.32 16.49 -25.18
C TRP A 704 29.82 16.97 -26.55
N GLN A 705 29.63 16.18 -27.62
CA GLN A 705 30.01 16.56 -28.99
C GLN A 705 29.20 17.76 -29.51
N GLU A 706 27.87 17.75 -29.32
CA GLU A 706 27.00 18.86 -29.72
C GLU A 706 27.39 20.15 -28.96
N GLY A 707 27.59 20.02 -27.65
CA GLY A 707 27.97 21.13 -26.78
C GLY A 707 29.32 21.74 -27.11
N THR A 708 30.36 20.93 -27.27
CA THR A 708 31.70 21.38 -27.65
C THR A 708 31.73 22.04 -29.03
N ALA A 709 31.01 21.48 -30.01
CA ALA A 709 30.84 22.10 -31.32
C ALA A 709 30.10 23.44 -31.22
N GLY A 710 29.05 23.52 -30.42
CA GLY A 710 28.28 24.75 -30.18
C GLY A 710 29.09 25.84 -29.45
N MET A 711 29.97 25.47 -28.51
CA MET A 711 30.87 26.41 -27.84
C MET A 711 31.99 26.93 -28.75
N ALA A 712 32.38 26.16 -29.78
CA ALA A 712 33.40 26.54 -30.76
C ALA A 712 32.88 27.54 -31.81
N LYS A 713 31.57 27.80 -31.88
CA LYS A 713 30.98 28.79 -32.79
C LYS A 713 31.46 30.22 -32.48
N PRO A 714 31.59 31.08 -33.49
CA PRO A 714 32.10 32.44 -33.31
C PRO A 714 31.16 33.30 -32.47
N GLU A 715 31.71 34.34 -31.84
CA GLU A 715 30.93 35.31 -31.08
C GLU A 715 29.87 36.01 -31.95
N GLY A 716 28.63 36.06 -31.47
CA GLY A 716 27.48 36.60 -32.21
C GLY A 716 26.71 35.59 -33.05
N ASP A 717 27.17 34.34 -33.17
CA ASP A 717 26.38 33.25 -33.78
C ASP A 717 25.16 32.93 -32.88
N PRO A 718 23.92 32.92 -33.42
CA PRO A 718 22.70 32.68 -32.65
C PRO A 718 22.65 31.28 -32.02
N ASP A 719 23.40 30.33 -32.56
CA ASP A 719 23.48 28.96 -32.06
C ASP A 719 24.73 28.74 -31.17
N ARG A 720 25.51 29.79 -30.88
CA ARG A 720 26.66 29.67 -29.99
C ARG A 720 26.19 29.32 -28.60
N ILE A 721 26.74 28.24 -28.04
CA ILE A 721 26.42 27.83 -26.68
C ILE A 721 27.38 28.53 -25.71
N PRO A 722 26.87 29.20 -24.65
CA PRO A 722 27.73 29.84 -23.66
C PRO A 722 28.51 28.81 -22.83
N ARG A 723 29.71 29.22 -22.39
CA ARG A 723 30.55 28.45 -21.45
C ARG A 723 29.98 28.49 -20.04
N ASP A 724 29.25 29.54 -19.69
CA ASP A 724 28.57 29.63 -18.40
C ASP A 724 27.41 28.63 -18.31
N LEU A 725 27.27 28.04 -17.13
CA LEU A 725 26.06 27.30 -16.77
C LEU A 725 24.88 28.28 -16.64
N PRO A 726 23.63 27.81 -16.83
CA PRO A 726 22.46 28.61 -16.46
C PRO A 726 22.56 29.06 -14.99
N GLY A 727 22.13 30.30 -14.70
CA GLY A 727 22.32 30.90 -13.38
C GLY A 727 21.75 30.07 -12.23
N GLN A 728 20.61 29.38 -12.42
CA GLN A 728 20.05 28.48 -11.40
C GLN A 728 20.91 27.25 -11.07
N CYS A 729 21.85 26.88 -11.96
CA CYS A 729 22.76 25.74 -11.78
C CYS A 729 24.09 26.19 -11.15
N HIS A 730 24.32 27.48 -10.92
CA HIS A 730 25.55 27.97 -10.29
C HIS A 730 25.66 27.47 -8.85
N VAL A 731 26.90 27.22 -8.44
CA VAL A 731 27.25 26.79 -7.09
C VAL A 731 28.28 27.75 -6.53
N ARG A 732 27.86 28.54 -5.54
CA ARG A 732 28.70 29.51 -4.84
C ARG A 732 28.57 29.43 -3.32
N ASP A 733 27.50 28.80 -2.85
CA ASP A 733 27.15 28.68 -1.43
C ASP A 733 26.73 27.23 -1.13
N GLU A 734 27.01 26.78 0.10
CA GLU A 734 26.47 25.53 0.62
C GLU A 734 24.94 25.57 0.65
N PHE A 735 24.28 24.52 0.15
CA PHE A 735 22.82 24.52 -0.04
C PHE A 735 22.04 24.77 1.26
N TRP A 736 22.37 24.08 2.36
CA TRP A 736 21.61 24.14 3.61
C TRP A 736 21.96 25.36 4.46
N SER A 737 23.27 25.60 4.65
CA SER A 737 23.77 26.66 5.53
C SER A 737 23.74 28.04 4.85
N ALA A 738 23.74 28.09 3.51
CA ALA A 738 23.97 29.28 2.69
C ALA A 738 25.28 30.02 3.03
N LYS A 739 26.26 29.30 3.59
CA LYS A 739 27.61 29.82 3.75
C LYS A 739 28.30 29.84 2.39
N PRO A 740 29.02 30.92 2.05
CA PRO A 740 29.82 30.95 0.83
C PRO A 740 30.83 29.82 0.79
N LEU A 741 30.92 29.14 -0.35
CA LEU A 741 31.96 28.17 -0.63
C LEU A 741 33.28 28.88 -0.96
N PRO A 742 34.43 28.26 -0.69
CA PRO A 742 35.71 28.71 -1.22
C PRO A 742 35.64 28.86 -2.75
N GLU A 743 36.33 29.86 -3.31
CA GLU A 743 36.31 30.13 -4.75
C GLU A 743 36.73 28.93 -5.61
N ALA A 744 37.65 28.10 -5.10
CA ALA A 744 38.08 26.87 -5.77
C ALA A 744 36.97 25.80 -5.89
N MET A 745 35.90 25.91 -5.11
CA MET A 745 34.72 25.05 -5.14
C MET A 745 33.57 25.69 -5.94
N HIS A 746 33.76 26.88 -6.52
CA HIS A 746 32.69 27.51 -7.30
C HIS A 746 32.53 26.79 -8.63
N VAL A 747 31.30 26.45 -8.96
CA VAL A 747 30.94 25.86 -10.26
C VAL A 747 29.93 26.79 -10.92
N ALA A 748 30.41 27.59 -11.87
CA ALA A 748 29.59 28.55 -12.64
C ALA A 748 29.75 28.39 -14.17
N GLY A 749 30.84 27.75 -14.61
CA GLY A 749 31.12 27.49 -16.02
C GLY A 749 31.29 25.99 -16.30
N ASP A 750 31.33 25.67 -17.59
CA ASP A 750 31.46 24.33 -18.14
C ASP A 750 32.31 24.39 -19.43
N GLU A 751 33.61 24.62 -19.24
CA GLU A 751 34.59 24.89 -20.30
C GLU A 751 34.75 23.73 -21.30
N THR A 752 34.53 22.51 -20.82
CA THR A 752 34.67 21.24 -21.54
C THR A 752 33.32 20.62 -21.92
N TYR A 753 32.18 21.25 -21.57
CA TYR A 753 30.82 20.70 -21.72
C TYR A 753 30.55 19.41 -20.95
N THR A 754 31.45 18.97 -20.07
CA THR A 754 31.30 17.72 -19.32
C THR A 754 30.21 17.81 -18.27
N VAL A 755 30.03 18.98 -17.63
CA VAL A 755 29.00 19.15 -16.59
C VAL A 755 27.61 19.01 -17.20
N ARG A 756 27.35 19.68 -18.34
CA ARG A 756 26.07 19.55 -19.05
C ARG A 756 25.86 18.17 -19.67
N ALA A 757 26.91 17.49 -20.13
CA ALA A 757 26.81 16.09 -20.56
C ALA A 757 26.36 15.17 -19.40
N TRP A 758 26.87 15.38 -18.19
CA TRP A 758 26.40 14.67 -16.99
C TRP A 758 25.00 15.08 -16.56
N MET A 759 24.61 16.35 -16.75
CA MET A 759 23.22 16.78 -16.55
C MET A 759 22.26 16.03 -17.49
N SER A 760 22.63 15.81 -18.76
CA SER A 760 21.82 15.00 -19.68
C SER A 760 21.69 13.54 -19.23
N VAL A 761 22.79 12.92 -18.77
CA VAL A 761 22.75 11.56 -18.22
C VAL A 761 21.83 11.49 -16.98
N MET A 762 21.99 12.40 -16.02
CA MET A 762 21.13 12.43 -14.84
C MET A 762 19.66 12.71 -15.19
N THR A 763 19.39 13.57 -16.16
CA THR A 763 18.02 13.83 -16.64
C THR A 763 17.41 12.56 -17.22
N TYR A 764 18.16 11.82 -18.05
CA TYR A 764 17.72 10.54 -18.61
C TYR A 764 17.42 9.48 -17.53
N LEU A 765 18.30 9.34 -16.53
CA LEU A 765 18.08 8.37 -15.45
C LEU A 765 16.88 8.75 -14.55
N LEU A 766 16.69 10.05 -14.27
CA LEU A 766 15.59 10.52 -13.43
C LEU A 766 14.24 10.55 -14.16
N SER A 767 14.21 10.57 -15.49
CA SER A 767 12.97 10.47 -16.28
C SER A 767 12.62 9.03 -16.66
N ASP A 768 13.52 8.07 -16.42
CA ASP A 768 13.27 6.66 -16.71
C ASP A 768 12.14 6.09 -15.85
N TYR A 769 11.28 5.24 -16.43
CA TYR A 769 10.18 4.62 -15.71
C TYR A 769 10.68 3.80 -14.50
N ARG A 770 11.87 3.19 -14.55
CA ARG A 770 12.47 2.46 -13.42
C ARG A 770 12.76 3.37 -12.23
N PHE A 771 12.95 4.67 -12.45
CA PHE A 771 13.06 5.64 -11.36
C PHE A 771 11.69 6.02 -10.78
N LEU A 772 10.68 6.17 -11.63
CA LEU A 772 9.33 6.61 -11.24
C LEU A 772 8.46 5.49 -10.68
N TYR A 773 8.85 4.24 -10.91
CA TYR A 773 8.21 3.05 -10.36
C TYR A 773 9.08 2.41 -9.27
N GLN A 774 8.45 1.56 -8.47
CA GLN A 774 9.12 0.71 -7.50
C GLN A 774 8.48 -0.65 -7.43
#